data_AF-A0AA43KV80-F1
#
_entry.id   AF-A0AA43KV80-F1
#
_cell.length_a   1.000
_cell.length_b   1.000
_cell.length_c   1.000
_cell.angle_alpha   90.00
_cell.angle_beta   90.00
_cell.angle_gamma   90.00
#
_symmetry.space_group_name_H-M   'P 1'
#
loop_
_entity.id
_entity.type
_entity.pdbx_description
1 polymer ?
#
loop_
_entity_poly.entity_id
_entity_poly.type
_entity_poly.pdbx_seq_one_letter_code
_entity_poly.pdbx_strand_id
1 'polypeptide(L)'
;MMTETIFYIVCGVLSLLALLGISMMSKVTTAVRGNLLLSFCMFVGIIVTLLYYRIFEVTTIYAFILIGSIIGAILARKVQMIEMPQTVAMLNGLGGLAGGIVGALTLINIGVKPSEFPLFVNVTATLAVVVGMVTFVGSMVAAGKLHRVLPQKPVIWKNHQLITIVTITGSVAAIAFAFFIGSSQSIIANPYFILTIAVVFGSLFGLAFAIRVGGADMPITISLLTSLAGVAAAIAGMAIGDLLVVAIGGIVGSSGLLLTQIMCRAMNRKLMVILMGNTAAPVAVKADKPVEKVIETVVTEENSLASILKSAKRAIIVPGYGMALAQAQHQVRQLADSFEAQGTEVKYAIHPVAGRMPGHMNVLLAEADVPYDQLYEMDNINDEFKDTDVVVVIGANDVLNPAARDAEGTPIYGMPVLNVDQAKHIIICNFDLKPGYAGVPNPLYEMKDKVTMMLGDAKESVAKVIQQVNNTEKIVEKEDTNTNSILKSAKRAIIVPGYGMALAQAQHQVRQLADSFEAQGTEVKYAIHPVAGRMPGHMNVLLAEADVPYDQLYEMDNINDEFKDTDVVVVIGANDVLNPAARDAEGTPIYGMPVLNVDQAKHIIICNFDLKPGYAGVPNPLYEMKDKVTMMLGDAKESVAKVIQQVNNTEKIVEKEDTNTNSILKSAKRAIIVPGYGMALAQAQHQVRQLADSFEAQGTEVKYAIHPVAGRMPGHMNVLLAEADVPYDQLYEMDNINDEFKDTDVVVVIGANDVLNPAARDAEGTPIYGMPVLNVDQAKHIIICNFDLKPGYAGVPNPLYEMKDKVTMMLGDAKVSLTELHNSFN
;
A
#
# COMPACT_ATOMS: atom_id res chain seq x y z
N MET A 1 33.73 33.66 22.79
CA MET A 1 33.67 33.84 21.32
C MET A 1 34.36 32.64 20.67
N MET A 2 33.74 32.03 19.65
CA MET A 2 34.40 30.99 18.87
C MET A 2 35.44 31.66 17.96
N THR A 3 36.71 31.29 18.09
CA THR A 3 37.79 31.77 17.20
C THR A 3 37.71 31.05 15.85
N GLU A 4 38.19 31.65 14.76
CA GLU A 4 38.20 31.04 13.42
C GLU A 4 38.86 29.66 13.40
N THR A 5 39.96 29.48 14.13
CA THR A 5 40.64 28.18 14.25
C THR A 5 39.74 27.09 14.83
N ILE A 6 38.98 27.42 15.89
CA ILE A 6 38.03 26.49 16.52
C ILE A 6 36.89 26.18 15.54
N PHE A 7 36.37 27.20 14.84
CA PHE A 7 35.32 27.01 13.84
C PHE A 7 35.77 26.03 12.75
N TYR A 8 36.95 26.22 12.15
CA TYR A 8 37.46 25.32 11.12
C TYR A 8 37.70 23.90 11.60
N ILE A 9 38.20 23.71 12.83
CA ILE A 9 38.35 22.39 13.45
C ILE A 9 36.98 21.72 13.58
N VAL A 10 35.98 22.44 14.09
CA VAL A 10 34.62 21.92 14.24
C VAL A 10 34.01 21.56 12.88
N CYS A 11 34.16 22.41 11.85
CA CYS A 11 33.71 22.11 10.49
C CYS A 11 34.37 20.85 9.94
N GLY A 12 35.68 20.67 10.15
CA GLY A 12 36.41 19.48 9.75
C GLY A 12 35.90 18.22 10.44
N VAL A 13 35.68 18.27 11.76
CA VAL A 13 35.11 17.16 12.53
C VAL A 13 33.70 16.82 12.05
N LEU A 14 32.82 17.82 11.88
CA LEU A 14 31.46 17.59 11.37
C LEU A 14 31.45 16.97 9.97
N SER A 15 32.38 17.39 9.10
CA SER A 15 32.51 16.81 7.76
C SER A 15 32.95 15.35 7.79
N LEU A 16 33.89 14.99 8.69
CA LEU A 16 34.32 13.61 8.90
C LEU A 16 33.21 12.75 9.51
N LEU A 17 32.45 13.30 10.46
CA LEU A 17 31.30 12.61 11.04
C LEU A 17 30.18 12.40 10.01
N ALA A 18 29.96 13.36 9.11
CA ALA A 18 29.02 13.21 8.01
C ALA A 18 29.45 12.09 7.04
N LEU A 19 30.73 12.04 6.67
CA LEU A 19 31.28 10.93 5.89
C LEU A 19 31.12 9.58 6.58
N LEU A 20 31.41 9.52 7.88
CA LEU A 20 31.19 8.32 8.68
C LEU A 20 29.71 7.93 8.70
N GLY A 21 28.81 8.89 8.87
CA GLY A 21 27.36 8.67 8.82
C GLY A 21 26.90 8.07 7.50
N ILE A 22 27.37 8.61 6.37
CA ILE A 22 27.08 8.06 5.02
C ILE A 22 27.67 6.65 4.87
N SER A 23 28.90 6.42 5.35
CA SER A 23 29.51 5.08 5.33
C SER A 23 28.75 4.08 6.20
N MET A 24 28.17 4.52 7.32
CA MET A 24 27.31 3.68 8.15
C MET A 24 25.96 3.39 7.49
N MET A 25 25.44 4.31 6.66
CA MET A 25 24.24 4.10 5.85
C MET A 25 24.42 3.06 4.75
N SER A 26 25.64 2.79 4.29
CA SER A 26 25.89 1.76 3.29
C SER A 26 25.81 0.33 3.84
N LYS A 27 25.58 0.15 5.15
CA LYS A 27 25.45 -1.17 5.80
C LYS A 27 24.12 -1.21 6.55
N VAL A 28 23.32 -2.25 6.29
CA VAL A 28 21.96 -2.42 6.87
C VAL A 28 21.98 -2.30 8.40
N THR A 29 22.90 -2.98 9.08
CA THR A 29 22.98 -3.03 10.56
C THR A 29 23.29 -1.67 11.20
N THR A 30 23.96 -0.77 10.48
CA THR A 30 24.36 0.56 10.99
C THR A 30 23.58 1.70 10.38
N ALA A 31 22.67 1.43 9.44
CA ALA A 31 22.03 2.47 8.64
C ALA A 31 21.24 3.48 9.46
N VAL A 32 20.45 3.01 10.44
CA VAL A 32 19.69 3.87 11.36
C VAL A 32 20.62 4.76 12.18
N ARG A 33 21.71 4.18 12.73
CA ARG A 33 22.71 4.94 13.50
C ARG A 33 23.45 5.95 12.63
N GLY A 34 23.75 5.61 11.38
CA GLY A 34 24.34 6.52 10.40
C GLY A 34 23.44 7.72 10.10
N ASN A 35 22.14 7.48 9.89
CA ASN A 35 21.16 8.54 9.68
C ASN A 35 20.98 9.45 10.91
N LEU A 36 20.98 8.88 12.13
CA LEU A 36 20.96 9.64 13.38
C LEU A 36 22.22 10.50 13.53
N LEU A 37 23.40 9.97 13.19
CA LEU A 37 24.66 10.72 13.21
C LEU A 37 24.62 11.90 12.24
N LEU A 38 24.09 11.71 11.02
CA LEU A 38 23.91 12.80 10.06
C LEU A 38 22.93 13.86 10.56
N SER A 39 21.80 13.45 11.14
CA SER A 39 20.81 14.35 11.73
C SER A 39 21.44 15.20 12.84
N PHE A 40 22.26 14.57 13.70
CA PHE A 40 23.02 15.26 14.73
C PHE A 40 24.05 16.24 14.13
N CYS A 41 24.81 15.82 13.11
CA CYS A 41 25.77 16.70 12.43
C CYS A 41 25.09 17.94 11.83
N MET A 42 23.92 17.77 11.21
CA MET A 42 23.12 18.89 10.67
C MET A 42 22.65 19.84 11.78
N PHE A 43 22.12 19.29 12.88
CA PHE A 43 21.69 20.11 14.02
C PHE A 43 22.84 20.91 14.64
N VAL A 44 23.98 20.26 14.89
CA VAL A 44 25.18 20.93 15.41
C VAL A 44 25.72 21.95 14.39
N GLY A 45 25.70 21.62 13.10
CA GLY A 45 26.09 22.55 12.03
C GLY A 45 25.29 23.86 12.08
N ILE A 46 23.96 23.77 12.20
CA ILE A 46 23.09 24.95 12.34
C ILE A 46 23.50 25.80 13.56
N ILE A 47 23.69 25.16 14.73
CA ILE A 47 24.08 25.87 15.96
C ILE A 47 25.44 26.54 15.80
N VAL A 48 26.42 25.84 15.23
CA VAL A 48 27.78 26.36 15.01
C VAL A 48 27.75 27.57 14.08
N THR A 49 26.96 27.52 12.99
CA THR A 49 26.76 28.66 12.09
C THR A 49 26.13 29.85 12.82
N LEU A 50 25.08 29.65 13.61
CA LEU A 50 24.45 30.72 14.40
C LEU A 50 25.44 31.39 15.37
N LEU A 51 26.30 30.58 16.02
CA LEU A 51 27.29 31.06 17.00
C LEU A 51 28.42 31.83 16.35
N TYR A 52 28.97 31.29 15.26
CA TYR A 52 30.12 31.86 14.58
C TYR A 52 29.79 33.20 13.93
N TYR A 53 28.67 33.27 13.20
CA TYR A 53 28.22 34.50 12.53
C TYR A 53 27.50 35.48 13.46
N ARG A 54 27.26 35.12 14.72
CA ARG A 54 26.59 35.95 15.75
C ARG A 54 25.19 36.41 15.34
N ILE A 55 24.43 35.50 14.75
CA ILE A 55 23.10 35.76 14.19
C ILE A 55 21.96 35.17 15.04
N PHE A 56 22.24 34.86 16.32
CA PHE A 56 21.23 34.34 17.26
C PHE A 56 20.04 35.27 17.46
N GLU A 57 20.25 36.58 17.39
CA GLU A 57 19.23 37.60 17.62
C GLU A 57 18.30 37.80 16.40
N VAL A 58 18.64 37.23 15.23
CA VAL A 58 17.87 37.38 14.00
C VAL A 58 16.65 36.47 14.04
N THR A 59 15.55 36.97 14.60
CA THR A 59 14.33 36.19 14.88
C THR A 59 13.68 35.59 13.62
N THR A 60 13.84 36.24 12.46
CA THR A 60 13.30 35.77 11.18
C THR A 60 13.87 34.42 10.75
N ILE A 61 15.11 34.08 11.14
CA ILE A 61 15.73 32.78 10.83
C ILE A 61 14.91 31.65 11.47
N TYR A 62 14.53 31.80 12.74
CA TYR A 62 13.74 30.76 13.43
C TYR A 62 12.35 30.60 12.83
N ALA A 63 11.73 31.69 12.33
CA ALA A 63 10.46 31.60 11.63
C ALA A 63 10.57 30.76 10.34
N PHE A 64 11.61 30.99 9.52
CA PHE A 64 11.84 30.19 8.32
C PHE A 64 12.23 28.73 8.62
N ILE A 65 13.05 28.48 9.65
CA ILE A 65 13.37 27.13 10.12
C ILE A 65 12.10 26.42 10.59
N LEU A 66 11.24 27.10 11.35
CA LEU A 66 9.99 26.55 11.84
C LEU A 66 9.05 26.18 10.69
N ILE A 67 8.83 27.09 9.75
CA ILE A 67 7.99 26.85 8.56
C ILE A 67 8.54 25.68 7.75
N GLY A 68 9.84 25.68 7.44
CA GLY A 68 10.49 24.60 6.71
C GLY A 68 10.40 23.25 7.43
N SER A 69 10.57 23.24 8.75
CA SER A 69 10.46 22.03 9.58
C SER A 69 9.03 21.50 9.62
N ILE A 70 8.02 22.37 9.71
CA ILE A 70 6.61 21.98 9.67
C ILE A 70 6.26 21.37 8.32
N ILE A 71 6.63 22.02 7.22
CA ILE A 71 6.39 21.50 5.86
C ILE A 71 7.11 20.16 5.68
N GLY A 72 8.36 20.06 6.11
CA GLY A 72 9.14 18.82 6.05
C GLY A 72 8.52 17.69 6.88
N ALA A 73 8.04 17.98 8.10
CA ALA A 73 7.40 17.00 8.96
C ALA A 73 6.04 16.52 8.40
N ILE A 74 5.27 17.42 7.78
CA ILE A 74 4.02 17.05 7.10
C ILE A 74 4.32 16.14 5.91
N LEU A 75 5.29 16.49 5.07
CA LEU A 75 5.69 15.68 3.92
C LEU A 75 6.20 14.30 4.36
N ALA A 76 7.06 14.24 5.39
CA ALA A 76 7.60 12.98 5.90
C ALA A 76 6.53 12.03 6.46
N ARG A 77 5.38 12.54 6.93
CA ARG A 77 4.28 11.71 7.46
C ARG A 77 3.24 11.32 6.41
N LYS A 78 3.08 12.11 5.35
CA LYS A 78 2.02 11.90 4.34
C LYS A 78 2.47 11.15 3.10
N VAL A 79 3.76 11.23 2.74
CA VAL A 79 4.28 10.60 1.52
C VAL A 79 4.28 9.08 1.69
N GLN A 80 3.67 8.38 0.73
CA GLN A 80 3.67 6.91 0.71
C GLN A 80 5.03 6.38 0.21
N MET A 81 5.41 5.17 0.62
CA MET A 81 6.70 4.58 0.24
C MET A 81 6.85 4.42 -1.29
N ILE A 82 5.74 4.22 -2.02
CA ILE A 82 5.74 4.16 -3.49
C ILE A 82 6.07 5.51 -4.15
N GLU A 83 5.86 6.60 -3.43
CA GLU A 83 6.02 7.97 -3.91
C GLU A 83 7.39 8.57 -3.55
N MET A 84 8.21 7.81 -2.82
CA MET A 84 9.55 8.22 -2.42
C MET A 84 10.42 8.71 -3.58
N PRO A 85 10.42 8.10 -4.79
CA PRO A 85 11.22 8.59 -5.91
C PRO A 85 10.94 10.04 -6.30
N GLN A 86 9.67 10.43 -6.47
CA GLN A 86 9.32 11.82 -6.83
C GLN A 86 9.55 12.80 -5.68
N THR A 87 9.34 12.37 -4.43
CA THR A 87 9.58 13.20 -3.26
C THR A 87 11.06 13.50 -3.09
N VAL A 88 11.93 12.51 -3.26
CA VAL A 88 13.39 12.69 -3.25
C VAL A 88 13.84 13.64 -4.36
N ALA A 89 13.31 13.47 -5.58
CA ALA A 89 13.57 14.40 -6.67
C ALA A 89 13.17 15.83 -6.28
N MET A 90 11.96 16.02 -5.74
CA MET A 90 11.48 17.34 -5.34
C MET A 90 12.37 17.99 -4.28
N LEU A 91 12.67 17.27 -3.18
CA LEU A 91 13.53 17.76 -2.09
C LEU A 91 14.94 18.11 -2.58
N ASN A 92 15.49 17.30 -3.48
CA ASN A 92 16.77 17.57 -4.10
C ASN A 92 16.76 18.85 -4.95
N GLY A 93 15.69 19.06 -5.72
CA GLY A 93 15.48 20.29 -6.48
C GLY A 93 15.49 21.52 -5.58
N LEU A 94 14.81 21.46 -4.42
CA LEU A 94 14.82 22.54 -3.43
C LEU A 94 16.21 22.80 -2.84
N GLY A 95 17.01 21.76 -2.62
CA GLY A 95 18.42 21.90 -2.22
C GLY A 95 19.27 22.62 -3.27
N GLY A 96 19.10 22.28 -4.55
CA GLY A 96 19.74 22.99 -5.67
C GLY A 96 19.30 24.46 -5.75
N LEU A 97 18.00 24.73 -5.56
CA LEU A 97 17.48 26.10 -5.51
C LEU A 97 18.06 26.91 -4.35
N ALA A 98 18.21 26.32 -3.17
CA ALA A 98 18.83 26.98 -2.02
C ALA A 98 20.27 27.42 -2.34
N GLY A 99 21.09 26.55 -2.93
CA GLY A 99 22.43 26.91 -3.40
C GLY A 99 22.42 28.00 -4.47
N GLY A 100 21.46 27.94 -5.40
CA GLY A 100 21.25 28.98 -6.42
C GLY A 100 20.86 30.34 -5.82
N ILE A 101 20.00 30.37 -4.80
CA ILE A 101 19.63 31.61 -4.08
C ILE A 101 20.84 32.21 -3.36
N VAL A 102 21.64 31.39 -2.67
CA VAL A 102 22.87 31.86 -2.03
C VAL A 102 23.83 32.46 -3.06
N GLY A 103 24.02 31.80 -4.20
CA GLY A 103 24.79 32.34 -5.32
C GLY A 103 24.23 33.66 -5.85
N ALA A 104 22.90 33.75 -6.02
CA ALA A 104 22.24 34.95 -6.52
C ALA A 104 22.42 36.15 -5.59
N LEU A 105 22.18 35.97 -4.29
CA LEU A 105 22.40 36.99 -3.27
C LEU A 105 23.86 37.42 -3.21
N THR A 106 24.78 36.46 -3.35
CA THR A 106 26.22 36.74 -3.36
C THR A 106 26.63 37.61 -4.55
N LEU A 107 26.12 37.31 -5.73
CA LEU A 107 26.42 38.04 -6.97
C LEU A 107 25.98 39.51 -6.94
N ILE A 108 24.87 39.80 -6.24
CA ILE A 108 24.34 41.16 -6.06
C ILE A 108 24.82 41.83 -4.76
N ASN A 109 25.83 41.23 -4.09
CA ASN A 109 26.45 41.72 -2.86
C ASN A 109 25.49 41.89 -1.66
N ILE A 110 24.47 41.03 -1.56
CA ILE A 110 23.57 40.99 -0.40
C ILE A 110 24.06 39.94 0.60
N GLY A 111 24.33 40.37 1.83
CA GLY A 111 24.69 39.45 2.93
C GLY A 111 26.12 38.90 2.87
N VAL A 112 26.98 39.48 2.04
CA VAL A 112 28.39 39.06 1.88
C VAL A 112 29.32 40.19 2.33
N LYS A 113 30.46 39.83 2.93
CA LYS A 113 31.53 40.79 3.22
C LYS A 113 32.32 41.09 1.94
N PRO A 114 32.91 42.30 1.81
CA PRO A 114 33.83 42.60 0.72
C PRO A 114 34.97 41.58 0.69
N SER A 115 35.20 40.97 -0.48
CA SER A 115 36.23 39.95 -0.68
C SER A 115 37.48 40.54 -1.32
N GLU A 116 38.65 40.07 -0.92
CA GLU A 116 39.94 40.36 -1.58
C GLU A 116 40.03 39.70 -2.96
N PHE A 117 39.19 38.68 -3.22
CA PHE A 117 39.14 37.94 -4.48
C PHE A 117 37.74 38.08 -5.14
N PRO A 118 37.34 39.30 -5.54
CA PRO A 118 35.99 39.55 -6.06
C PRO A 118 35.69 38.76 -7.34
N LEU A 119 36.71 38.55 -8.18
CA LEU A 119 36.57 37.74 -9.40
C LEU A 119 36.18 36.30 -9.09
N PHE A 120 36.84 35.68 -8.10
CA PHE A 120 36.55 34.31 -7.67
C PHE A 120 35.12 34.20 -7.13
N VAL A 121 34.71 35.13 -6.27
CA VAL A 121 33.36 35.18 -5.71
C VAL A 121 32.30 35.34 -6.80
N ASN A 122 32.50 36.27 -7.74
CA ASN A 122 31.54 36.53 -8.83
C ASN A 122 31.34 35.30 -9.75
N VAL A 123 32.44 34.65 -10.13
CA VAL A 123 32.41 33.47 -11.00
C VAL A 123 31.77 32.28 -10.28
N THR A 124 32.17 32.01 -9.04
CA THR A 124 31.59 30.92 -8.24
C THR A 124 30.12 31.17 -7.91
N ALA A 125 29.74 32.39 -7.55
CA ALA A 125 28.34 32.77 -7.31
C ALA A 125 27.46 32.54 -8.56
N THR A 126 27.93 32.98 -9.73
CA THR A 126 27.20 32.79 -10.99
C THR A 126 27.10 31.32 -11.37
N LEU A 127 28.17 30.55 -11.17
CA LEU A 127 28.17 29.10 -11.39
C LEU A 127 27.20 28.38 -10.43
N ALA A 128 27.12 28.79 -9.17
CA ALA A 128 26.15 28.27 -8.20
C ALA A 128 24.70 28.54 -8.63
N VAL A 129 24.40 29.73 -9.17
CA VAL A 129 23.08 30.04 -9.75
C VAL A 129 22.77 29.11 -10.91
N VAL A 130 23.68 28.98 -11.88
CA VAL A 130 23.47 28.14 -13.07
C VAL A 130 23.22 26.69 -12.66
N VAL A 131 24.12 26.08 -11.88
CA VAL A 131 23.99 24.67 -11.47
C VAL A 131 22.77 24.46 -10.58
N GLY A 132 22.48 25.42 -9.68
CA GLY A 132 21.30 25.40 -8.82
C GLY A 132 19.98 25.41 -9.60
N MET A 133 19.86 26.29 -10.60
CA MET A 133 18.65 26.37 -11.44
C MET A 133 18.48 25.18 -12.37
N VAL A 134 19.58 24.67 -12.95
CA VAL A 134 19.57 23.41 -13.72
C VAL A 134 19.04 22.27 -12.84
N THR A 135 19.53 22.18 -11.61
CA THR A 135 19.16 21.14 -10.66
C THR A 135 17.71 21.26 -10.22
N PHE A 136 17.27 22.47 -9.85
CA PHE A 136 15.90 22.74 -9.44
C PHE A 136 14.90 22.37 -10.53
N VAL A 137 15.03 22.95 -11.72
CA VAL A 137 14.08 22.73 -12.81
C VAL A 137 14.15 21.29 -13.33
N GLY A 138 15.35 20.73 -13.48
CA GLY A 138 15.50 19.33 -13.88
C GLY A 138 14.83 18.37 -12.89
N SER A 139 14.95 18.64 -11.60
CA SER A 139 14.35 17.81 -10.55
C SER A 139 12.82 17.95 -10.48
N MET A 140 12.27 19.14 -10.72
CA MET A 140 10.81 19.34 -10.82
C MET A 140 10.22 18.57 -12.02
N VAL A 141 10.92 18.55 -13.15
CA VAL A 141 10.51 17.76 -14.32
C VAL A 141 10.57 16.26 -14.02
N ALA A 142 11.63 15.79 -13.35
CA ALA A 142 11.76 14.40 -12.96
C ALA A 142 10.65 13.97 -11.98
N ALA A 143 10.37 14.79 -10.96
CA ALA A 143 9.28 14.58 -10.02
C ALA A 143 7.92 14.55 -10.73
N GLY A 144 7.65 15.52 -11.61
CA GLY A 144 6.41 15.59 -12.38
C GLY A 144 6.19 14.37 -13.30
N LYS A 145 7.26 13.82 -13.89
CA LYS A 145 7.19 12.59 -14.70
C LYS A 145 6.89 11.35 -13.86
N LEU A 146 7.52 11.24 -12.69
CA LEU A 146 7.30 10.10 -11.80
C LEU A 146 5.91 10.13 -11.17
N HIS A 147 5.44 11.33 -10.81
CA HIS A 147 4.08 11.59 -10.33
C HIS A 147 3.01 11.63 -11.44
N ARG A 148 3.38 11.33 -12.69
CA ARG A 148 2.50 11.24 -13.87
C ARG A 148 1.75 12.54 -14.25
N VAL A 149 2.16 13.68 -13.69
CA VAL A 149 1.69 15.02 -14.12
C VAL A 149 2.29 15.38 -15.48
N LEU A 150 3.47 14.84 -15.79
CA LEU A 150 4.12 14.93 -17.10
C LEU A 150 4.20 13.56 -17.79
N PRO A 151 4.22 13.50 -19.13
CA PRO A 151 4.39 12.25 -19.86
C PRO A 151 5.67 11.51 -19.46
N GLN A 152 5.56 10.22 -19.14
CA GLN A 152 6.72 9.41 -18.75
C GLN A 152 7.64 9.09 -19.93
N LYS A 153 7.11 9.07 -21.15
CA LYS A 153 7.91 8.83 -22.36
C LYS A 153 8.87 10.00 -22.64
N PRO A 154 10.05 9.74 -23.23
CA PRO A 154 10.92 10.79 -23.76
C PRO A 154 10.15 11.78 -24.65
N VAL A 155 10.27 13.08 -24.40
CA VAL A 155 9.66 14.13 -25.24
C VAL A 155 10.78 14.87 -25.96
N ILE A 156 10.79 14.75 -27.30
CA ILE A 156 11.77 15.39 -28.17
C ILE A 156 11.08 16.54 -28.90
N TRP A 157 11.56 17.76 -28.70
CA TRP A 157 11.03 18.95 -29.36
C TRP A 157 11.61 19.15 -30.76
N LYS A 158 10.94 19.95 -31.59
CA LYS A 158 11.51 20.40 -32.86
C LYS A 158 12.79 21.20 -32.58
N ASN A 159 13.90 20.84 -33.22
CA ASN A 159 15.23 21.43 -33.01
C ASN A 159 15.74 21.33 -31.56
N HIS A 160 15.38 20.27 -30.83
CA HIS A 160 15.75 20.09 -29.42
C HIS A 160 17.26 20.20 -29.17
N GLN A 161 18.12 19.67 -30.06
CA GLN A 161 19.57 19.78 -29.93
C GLN A 161 20.05 21.24 -30.01
N LEU A 162 19.47 22.04 -30.90
CA LEU A 162 19.76 23.47 -30.98
C LEU A 162 19.33 24.19 -29.70
N ILE A 163 18.14 23.89 -29.17
CA ILE A 163 17.67 24.46 -27.89
C ILE A 163 18.64 24.12 -26.75
N THR A 164 19.09 22.86 -26.69
CA THR A 164 20.05 22.38 -25.69
C THR A 164 21.39 23.11 -25.80
N ILE A 165 21.92 23.26 -27.03
CA ILE A 165 23.18 23.97 -27.29
C ILE A 165 23.06 25.46 -26.95
N VAL A 166 21.97 26.11 -27.34
CA VAL A 166 21.76 27.53 -27.05
C VAL A 166 21.65 27.76 -25.54
N THR A 167 20.92 26.89 -24.84
CA THR A 167 20.71 27.04 -23.40
C THR A 167 21.96 26.76 -22.56
N ILE A 168 22.75 25.74 -22.93
CA ILE A 168 24.05 25.51 -22.27
C ILE A 168 25.06 26.61 -22.60
N THR A 169 25.09 27.10 -23.85
CA THR A 169 25.98 28.19 -24.26
C THR A 169 25.62 29.49 -23.55
N GLY A 170 24.33 29.81 -23.41
CA GLY A 170 23.87 30.96 -22.62
C GLY A 170 24.25 30.86 -21.14
N SER A 171 24.19 29.64 -20.57
CA SER A 171 24.64 29.39 -19.20
C SER A 171 26.15 29.61 -19.02
N VAL A 172 26.96 29.11 -19.96
CA VAL A 172 28.41 29.34 -19.98
C VAL A 172 28.75 30.81 -20.22
N ALA A 173 27.99 31.50 -21.08
CA ALA A 173 28.15 32.93 -21.32
C ALA A 173 27.88 33.76 -20.06
N ALA A 174 26.88 33.40 -19.24
CA ALA A 174 26.65 34.05 -17.94
C ALA A 174 27.89 33.96 -17.05
N ILE A 175 28.50 32.77 -16.95
CA ILE A 175 29.71 32.53 -16.16
C ILE A 175 30.89 33.33 -16.74
N ALA A 176 31.04 33.38 -18.06
CA ALA A 176 32.07 34.19 -18.71
C ALA A 176 31.87 35.69 -18.45
N PHE A 177 30.63 36.18 -18.44
CA PHE A 177 30.32 37.57 -18.14
C PHE A 177 30.59 37.94 -16.68
N ALA A 178 30.52 36.97 -15.75
CA ALA A 178 30.90 37.19 -14.36
C ALA A 178 32.35 37.70 -14.19
N PHE A 179 33.25 37.42 -15.16
CA PHE A 179 34.62 37.95 -15.15
C PHE A 179 34.71 39.47 -15.33
N PHE A 180 33.68 40.07 -15.94
CA PHE A 180 33.66 41.50 -16.26
C PHE A 180 32.87 42.33 -15.23
N ILE A 181 32.33 41.70 -14.18
CA ILE A 181 31.62 42.42 -13.13
C ILE A 181 32.57 43.44 -12.47
N GLY A 182 32.15 44.70 -12.46
CA GLY A 182 32.93 45.81 -11.90
C GLY A 182 34.05 46.33 -12.80
N SER A 183 34.27 45.76 -13.99
CA SER A 183 35.33 46.22 -14.91
C SER A 183 34.88 47.35 -15.84
N SER A 184 33.57 47.56 -16.01
CA SER A 184 32.99 48.64 -16.84
C SER A 184 31.55 48.94 -16.42
N GLN A 185 31.00 50.09 -16.83
CA GLN A 185 29.57 50.41 -16.67
C GLN A 185 28.67 49.79 -17.76
N SER A 186 29.20 48.87 -18.56
CA SER A 186 28.43 48.22 -19.63
C SER A 186 27.36 47.29 -19.06
N ILE A 187 26.25 47.12 -19.80
CA ILE A 187 25.16 46.23 -19.40
C ILE A 187 25.61 44.77 -19.21
N ILE A 188 26.62 44.33 -19.98
CA ILE A 188 27.19 42.99 -19.89
C ILE A 188 28.03 42.76 -18.61
N ALA A 189 28.41 43.83 -17.92
CA ALA A 189 29.14 43.81 -16.65
C ALA A 189 28.21 44.03 -15.44
N ASN A 190 26.90 44.19 -15.68
CA ASN A 190 25.92 44.42 -14.62
C ASN A 190 25.53 43.09 -13.94
N PRO A 191 25.66 42.96 -12.61
CA PRO A 191 25.37 41.71 -11.90
C PRO A 191 23.91 41.28 -12.01
N TYR A 192 22.94 42.20 -12.12
CA TYR A 192 21.52 41.85 -12.30
C TYR A 192 21.25 41.26 -13.69
N PHE A 193 21.94 41.77 -14.72
CA PHE A 193 21.83 41.25 -16.08
C PHE A 193 22.41 39.83 -16.15
N ILE A 194 23.59 39.63 -15.58
CA ILE A 194 24.25 38.31 -15.51
C ILE A 194 23.40 37.32 -14.70
N LEU A 195 22.85 37.75 -13.56
CA LEU A 195 21.92 36.94 -12.77
C LEU A 195 20.71 36.51 -13.58
N THR A 196 20.11 37.43 -14.33
CA THR A 196 18.93 37.14 -15.18
C THR A 196 19.28 36.10 -16.24
N ILE A 197 20.42 36.26 -16.93
CA ILE A 197 20.89 35.28 -17.91
C ILE A 197 21.12 33.92 -17.24
N ALA A 198 21.82 33.88 -16.10
CA ALA A 198 22.12 32.65 -15.38
C ALA A 198 20.83 31.91 -14.95
N VAL A 199 19.84 32.63 -14.43
CA VAL A 199 18.55 32.04 -14.01
C VAL A 199 17.77 31.52 -15.21
N VAL A 200 17.63 32.33 -16.26
CA VAL A 200 16.86 31.96 -17.46
C VAL A 200 17.49 30.77 -18.18
N PHE A 201 18.77 30.86 -18.52
CA PHE A 201 19.43 29.81 -19.29
C PHE A 201 19.69 28.55 -18.47
N GLY A 202 19.99 28.67 -17.17
CA GLY A 202 20.09 27.52 -16.27
C GLY A 202 18.75 26.78 -16.15
N SER A 203 17.65 27.51 -15.96
CA SER A 203 16.30 26.93 -15.91
C SER A 203 15.90 26.24 -17.21
N LEU A 204 16.11 26.93 -18.35
CA LEU A 204 15.78 26.39 -19.67
C LEU A 204 16.64 25.17 -20.02
N PHE A 205 17.92 25.17 -19.66
CA PHE A 205 18.78 24.00 -19.85
C PHE A 205 18.31 22.83 -18.98
N GLY A 206 18.01 23.06 -17.70
CA GLY A 206 17.47 22.02 -16.80
C GLY A 206 16.17 21.40 -17.34
N LEU A 207 15.27 22.23 -17.87
CA LEU A 207 14.04 21.78 -18.53
C LEU A 207 14.32 20.97 -19.80
N ALA A 208 15.10 21.53 -20.73
CA ALA A 208 15.44 20.86 -21.98
C ALA A 208 16.14 19.51 -21.73
N PHE A 209 17.05 19.48 -20.75
CA PHE A 209 17.76 18.29 -20.33
C PHE A 209 16.82 17.22 -19.74
N ALA A 210 15.95 17.54 -18.77
CA ALA A 210 15.15 16.54 -18.09
C ALA A 210 13.94 16.04 -18.92
N ILE A 211 13.39 16.88 -19.80
CA ILE A 211 12.18 16.55 -20.58
C ILE A 211 12.43 15.46 -21.64
N ARG A 212 13.66 15.32 -22.12
CA ARG A 212 14.05 14.28 -23.09
C ARG A 212 14.33 12.92 -22.47
N VAL A 213 14.56 12.84 -21.16
CA VAL A 213 14.89 11.57 -20.51
C VAL A 213 13.60 10.78 -20.26
N GLY A 214 13.61 9.46 -20.47
CA GLY A 214 12.44 8.60 -20.23
C GLY A 214 12.24 8.24 -18.76
N GLY A 215 11.02 7.87 -18.40
CA GLY A 215 10.59 7.44 -17.06
C GLY A 215 11.49 6.41 -16.37
N ALA A 216 12.02 5.41 -17.09
CA ALA A 216 12.91 4.41 -16.48
C ALA A 216 14.33 4.91 -16.25
N ASP A 217 14.77 5.94 -16.97
CA ASP A 217 16.07 6.57 -16.73
C ASP A 217 15.95 7.75 -15.76
N MET A 218 14.73 8.07 -15.28
CA MET A 218 14.51 9.08 -14.23
C MET A 218 15.31 8.80 -12.97
N PRO A 219 15.45 7.56 -12.46
CA PRO A 219 16.22 7.31 -11.24
C PRO A 219 17.69 7.71 -11.41
N ILE A 220 18.30 7.39 -12.56
CA ILE A 220 19.68 7.83 -12.88
C ILE A 220 19.74 9.36 -12.95
N THR A 221 18.74 9.98 -13.58
CA THR A 221 18.64 11.44 -13.70
C THR A 221 18.53 12.11 -12.33
N ILE A 222 17.74 11.56 -11.41
CA ILE A 222 17.58 12.05 -10.04
C ILE A 222 18.92 11.93 -9.30
N SER A 223 19.60 10.78 -9.39
CA SER A 223 20.91 10.59 -8.77
C SER A 223 21.95 11.61 -9.28
N LEU A 224 21.97 11.87 -10.59
CA LEU A 224 22.82 12.88 -11.20
C LEU A 224 22.47 14.29 -10.69
N LEU A 225 21.18 14.63 -10.65
CA LEU A 225 20.71 15.91 -10.12
C LEU A 225 21.03 16.05 -8.63
N THR A 226 21.08 14.95 -7.86
CA THR A 226 21.54 14.97 -6.47
C THR A 226 23.01 15.29 -6.34
N SER A 227 23.83 14.72 -7.22
CA SER A 227 25.22 15.15 -7.34
C SER A 227 25.31 16.66 -7.65
N LEU A 228 24.53 17.14 -8.62
CA LEU A 228 24.57 18.56 -9.02
C LEU A 228 24.08 19.49 -7.90
N ALA A 229 23.12 19.08 -7.06
CA ALA A 229 22.74 19.83 -5.86
C ALA A 229 23.91 19.96 -4.88
N GLY A 230 24.63 18.86 -4.62
CA GLY A 230 25.83 18.88 -3.78
C GLY A 230 26.92 19.80 -4.34
N VAL A 231 27.19 19.71 -5.65
CA VAL A 231 28.14 20.58 -6.34
C VAL A 231 27.71 22.05 -6.29
N ALA A 232 26.42 22.36 -6.50
CA ALA A 232 25.88 23.72 -6.37
C ALA A 232 26.07 24.27 -4.95
N ALA A 233 25.78 23.45 -3.93
CA ALA A 233 26.02 23.82 -2.53
C ALA A 233 27.51 24.09 -2.28
N ALA A 234 28.41 23.20 -2.73
CA ALA A 234 29.84 23.38 -2.54
C ALA A 234 30.37 24.68 -3.18
N ILE A 235 29.90 24.98 -4.40
CA ILE A 235 30.28 26.19 -5.12
C ILE A 235 29.70 27.45 -4.46
N ALA A 236 28.45 27.39 -3.98
CA ALA A 236 27.87 28.47 -3.19
C ALA A 236 28.66 28.71 -1.90
N GLY A 237 29.08 27.63 -1.23
CA GLY A 237 29.97 27.67 -0.07
C GLY A 237 31.31 28.36 -0.38
N MET A 238 31.92 28.06 -1.53
CA MET A 238 33.13 28.75 -1.99
C MET A 238 32.89 30.24 -2.21
N ALA A 239 31.73 30.62 -2.76
CA ALA A 239 31.39 32.01 -3.03
C ALA A 239 31.24 32.84 -1.73
N ILE A 240 30.65 32.25 -0.68
CA ILE A 240 30.48 32.91 0.63
C ILE A 240 31.66 32.68 1.61
N GLY A 241 32.61 31.81 1.25
CA GLY A 241 33.75 31.45 2.09
C GLY A 241 33.39 30.55 3.29
N ASP A 242 32.35 29.72 3.18
CA ASP A 242 31.94 28.78 4.24
C ASP A 242 32.50 27.37 4.00
N LEU A 243 33.47 26.98 4.84
CA LEU A 243 34.16 25.70 4.72
C LEU A 243 33.23 24.49 4.93
N LEU A 244 32.23 24.59 5.81
CA LEU A 244 31.33 23.48 6.12
C LEU A 244 30.43 23.19 4.92
N VAL A 245 29.87 24.23 4.30
CA VAL A 245 29.03 24.12 3.10
C VAL A 245 29.84 23.57 1.92
N VAL A 246 31.10 24.02 1.75
CA VAL A 246 32.03 23.46 0.75
C VAL A 246 32.25 21.96 0.95
N ALA A 247 32.59 21.56 2.17
CA ALA A 247 32.91 20.18 2.49
C ALA A 247 31.70 19.25 2.32
N ILE A 248 30.56 19.59 2.94
CA ILE A 248 29.34 18.78 2.86
C ILE A 248 28.81 18.73 1.42
N GLY A 249 28.79 19.84 0.70
CA GLY A 249 28.39 19.87 -0.71
C GLY A 249 29.27 18.96 -1.58
N GLY A 250 30.59 18.98 -1.38
CA GLY A 250 31.52 18.11 -2.11
C GLY A 250 31.33 16.62 -1.79
N ILE A 251 31.06 16.29 -0.53
CA ILE A 251 30.76 14.91 -0.09
C ILE A 251 29.48 14.41 -0.77
N VAL A 252 28.40 15.20 -0.75
CA VAL A 252 27.12 14.83 -1.39
C VAL A 252 27.28 14.76 -2.91
N GLY A 253 28.01 15.70 -3.52
CA GLY A 253 28.27 15.74 -4.96
C GLY A 253 29.01 14.48 -5.44
N SER A 254 30.11 14.13 -4.79
CA SER A 254 30.90 12.94 -5.12
C SER A 254 30.13 11.63 -4.88
N SER A 255 29.43 11.50 -3.75
CA SER A 255 28.60 10.33 -3.45
C SER A 255 27.48 10.14 -4.47
N GLY A 256 26.84 11.23 -4.90
CA GLY A 256 25.78 11.20 -5.92
C GLY A 256 26.30 10.73 -7.29
N LEU A 257 27.49 11.17 -7.70
CA LEU A 257 28.10 10.71 -8.96
C LEU A 257 28.46 9.22 -8.92
N LEU A 258 29.00 8.75 -7.80
CA LEU A 258 29.30 7.33 -7.62
C LEU A 258 28.03 6.48 -7.71
N LEU A 259 26.96 6.91 -7.04
CA LEU A 259 25.66 6.24 -7.12
C LEU A 259 25.13 6.23 -8.57
N THR A 260 25.22 7.38 -9.27
CA THR A 260 24.84 7.49 -10.69
C THR A 260 25.59 6.48 -11.55
N GLN A 261 26.91 6.33 -11.33
CA GLN A 261 27.74 5.38 -12.08
C GLN A 261 27.35 3.92 -11.80
N ILE A 262 27.10 3.57 -10.54
CA ILE A 262 26.64 2.23 -10.15
C ILE A 262 25.30 1.91 -10.84
N MET A 263 24.36 2.86 -10.82
CA MET A 263 23.05 2.69 -11.48
C MET A 263 23.18 2.58 -13.02
N CYS A 264 24.03 3.41 -13.64
CA CYS A 264 24.35 3.31 -15.06
C CYS A 264 24.88 1.92 -15.43
N ARG A 265 25.80 1.39 -14.62
CA ARG A 265 26.37 0.05 -14.82
C ARG A 265 25.31 -1.04 -14.67
N ALA A 266 24.50 -0.96 -13.63
CA ALA A 266 23.42 -1.91 -13.37
C ALA A 266 22.33 -1.90 -14.47
N MET A 267 22.11 -0.77 -15.13
CA MET A 267 21.17 -0.63 -16.26
C MET A 267 21.83 -0.86 -17.64
N ASN A 268 23.12 -1.20 -17.70
CA ASN A 268 23.94 -1.22 -18.91
C ASN A 268 23.76 0.02 -19.81
N ARG A 269 23.66 1.20 -19.18
CA ARG A 269 23.53 2.49 -19.88
C ARG A 269 24.74 3.35 -19.60
N LYS A 270 25.26 4.00 -20.64
CA LYS A 270 26.32 5.01 -20.50
C LYS A 270 25.70 6.33 -20.08
N LEU A 271 26.28 6.99 -19.08
CA LEU A 271 25.83 8.30 -18.61
C LEU A 271 25.68 9.31 -19.76
N MET A 272 26.62 9.32 -20.72
CA MET A 272 26.53 10.22 -21.88
C MET A 272 25.33 9.96 -22.78
N VAL A 273 24.86 8.73 -22.91
CA VAL A 273 23.69 8.39 -23.74
C VAL A 273 22.41 8.95 -23.10
N ILE A 274 22.32 8.88 -21.77
CA ILE A 274 21.22 9.44 -20.97
C ILE A 274 21.27 10.97 -21.04
N LEU A 275 22.46 11.56 -20.84
CA LEU A 275 22.71 13.00 -20.98
C LEU A 275 22.47 13.53 -22.39
N MET A 276 22.56 12.68 -23.42
CA MET A 276 22.26 12.99 -24.81
C MET A 276 20.81 12.66 -25.20
N GLY A 277 20.00 12.13 -24.28
CA GLY A 277 18.57 11.90 -24.54
C GLY A 277 18.33 10.84 -25.61
N ASN A 278 19.40 10.13 -25.99
CA ASN A 278 19.36 8.96 -26.84
C ASN A 278 18.95 7.75 -26.00
N THR A 279 17.93 7.89 -25.14
CA THR A 279 17.10 6.77 -24.73
C THR A 279 16.70 6.10 -26.02
N ALA A 280 17.26 4.92 -26.30
CA ALA A 280 17.11 4.24 -27.57
C ALA A 280 15.65 4.37 -28.02
N ALA A 281 15.40 5.18 -29.06
CA ALA A 281 14.21 4.97 -29.84
C ALA A 281 14.26 3.48 -30.21
N PRO A 282 13.15 2.72 -30.10
CA PRO A 282 13.16 1.35 -30.55
C PRO A 282 13.75 1.38 -31.96
N VAL A 283 14.94 0.80 -32.11
CA VAL A 283 15.44 0.50 -33.44
C VAL A 283 14.33 -0.37 -33.98
N ALA A 284 13.61 0.13 -34.97
CA ALA A 284 12.76 -0.70 -35.78
C ALA A 284 13.70 -1.67 -36.49
N VAL A 285 14.10 -2.71 -35.78
CA VAL A 285 14.51 -3.95 -36.40
C VAL A 285 13.30 -4.28 -37.26
N LYS A 286 13.52 -4.41 -38.57
CA LYS A 286 12.55 -5.07 -39.45
C LYS A 286 12.35 -6.47 -38.88
N ALA A 287 11.47 -6.61 -37.90
CA ALA A 287 10.88 -7.88 -37.58
C ALA A 287 10.04 -8.22 -38.81
N ASP A 288 10.37 -9.32 -39.46
CA ASP A 288 9.40 -9.99 -40.32
C ASP A 288 8.06 -10.04 -39.58
N LYS A 289 6.98 -9.78 -40.31
CA LYS A 289 5.60 -9.69 -39.79
C LYS A 289 5.42 -10.63 -38.61
N PRO A 290 5.01 -10.13 -37.42
CA PRO A 290 4.60 -11.02 -36.35
C PRO A 290 3.43 -11.83 -36.92
N VAL A 291 3.61 -13.14 -37.04
CA VAL A 291 2.50 -14.04 -37.23
C VAL A 291 1.65 -13.85 -35.99
N GLU A 292 0.47 -13.27 -36.18
CA GLU A 292 -0.59 -13.14 -35.19
C GLU A 292 -1.07 -14.56 -34.84
N LYS A 293 -0.27 -15.27 -34.05
CA LYS A 293 -0.74 -16.47 -33.36
C LYS A 293 -1.44 -15.98 -32.11
N VAL A 294 -2.77 -16.06 -32.15
CA VAL A 294 -3.62 -16.09 -30.97
C VAL A 294 -3.01 -17.12 -30.01
N ILE A 295 -2.37 -16.64 -28.94
CA ILE A 295 -1.84 -17.51 -27.90
C ILE A 295 -3.06 -17.91 -27.07
N GLU A 296 -3.59 -19.10 -27.34
CA GLU A 296 -4.50 -19.77 -26.40
C GLU A 296 -3.79 -19.87 -25.05
N THR A 297 -4.41 -19.28 -24.02
CA THR A 297 -4.09 -19.51 -22.62
C THR A 297 -4.32 -20.99 -22.32
N VAL A 298 -3.24 -21.77 -22.36
CA VAL A 298 -3.28 -23.14 -21.85
C VAL A 298 -3.33 -23.04 -20.33
N VAL A 299 -4.53 -23.28 -19.80
CA VAL A 299 -4.72 -23.66 -18.40
C VAL A 299 -3.96 -24.96 -18.22
N THR A 300 -2.77 -24.92 -17.62
CA THR A 300 -2.12 -26.12 -17.12
C THR A 300 -3.04 -26.73 -16.08
N GLU A 301 -3.27 -28.05 -16.15
CA GLU A 301 -4.09 -28.79 -15.19
C GLU A 301 -3.75 -28.36 -13.76
N GLU A 302 -4.73 -27.81 -13.02
CA GLU A 302 -4.57 -27.27 -11.66
C GLU A 302 -3.90 -28.28 -10.69
N ASN A 303 -4.02 -29.58 -10.99
CA ASN A 303 -3.44 -30.67 -10.22
C ASN A 303 -1.90 -30.77 -10.33
N SER A 304 -1.29 -30.27 -11.42
CA SER A 304 0.16 -30.36 -11.63
C SER A 304 0.94 -29.29 -10.87
N LEU A 305 0.47 -28.03 -10.88
CA LEU A 305 1.15 -26.91 -10.22
C LEU A 305 1.19 -27.04 -8.70
N ALA A 306 0.07 -27.45 -8.08
CA ALA A 306 0.01 -27.68 -6.63
C ALA A 306 0.99 -28.77 -6.17
N SER A 307 1.23 -29.79 -7.00
CA SER A 307 2.19 -30.85 -6.69
C SER A 307 3.65 -30.37 -6.76
N ILE A 308 3.96 -29.48 -7.71
CA ILE A 308 5.28 -28.85 -7.86
C ILE A 308 5.54 -27.92 -6.65
N LEU A 309 4.55 -27.11 -6.27
CA LEU A 309 4.64 -26.19 -5.14
C LEU A 309 4.87 -26.93 -3.81
N LYS A 310 4.16 -28.03 -3.56
CA LYS A 310 4.32 -28.84 -2.33
C LYS A 310 5.65 -29.58 -2.23
N SER A 311 6.26 -29.94 -3.36
CA SER A 311 7.51 -30.70 -3.39
C SER A 311 8.76 -29.82 -3.48
N ALA A 312 8.58 -28.50 -3.60
CA ALA A 312 9.66 -27.54 -3.70
C ALA A 312 10.45 -27.45 -2.39
N LYS A 313 11.77 -27.66 -2.46
CA LYS A 313 12.68 -27.48 -1.31
C LYS A 313 13.34 -26.11 -1.31
N ARG A 314 13.49 -25.51 -2.49
CA ARG A 314 14.04 -24.15 -2.68
C ARG A 314 13.11 -23.32 -3.53
N ALA A 315 12.69 -22.17 -3.01
CA ALA A 315 11.89 -21.19 -3.70
C ALA A 315 12.60 -19.84 -3.76
N ILE A 316 12.63 -19.21 -4.93
CA ILE A 316 13.11 -17.83 -5.09
C ILE A 316 11.96 -16.93 -5.51
N ILE A 317 11.75 -15.85 -4.78
CA ILE A 317 10.76 -14.82 -5.11
C ILE A 317 11.47 -13.66 -5.80
N VAL A 318 10.97 -13.27 -6.98
CA VAL A 318 11.52 -12.16 -7.79
C VAL A 318 10.49 -11.02 -7.84
N PRO A 319 10.59 -10.02 -6.95
CA PRO A 319 9.69 -8.87 -6.94
C PRO A 319 10.03 -7.88 -8.06
N GLY A 320 9.00 -7.23 -8.60
CA GLY A 320 9.12 -6.17 -9.59
C GLY A 320 8.17 -5.00 -9.37
N TYR A 321 8.15 -4.07 -10.31
CA TYR A 321 7.32 -2.86 -10.18
C TYR A 321 5.81 -3.15 -10.14
N GLY A 322 5.34 -4.23 -10.76
CA GLY A 322 3.94 -4.64 -10.68
C GLY A 322 3.50 -5.01 -9.25
N MET A 323 4.40 -5.58 -8.43
CA MET A 323 4.14 -5.80 -7.00
C MET A 323 3.85 -4.48 -6.27
N ALA A 324 4.64 -3.44 -6.56
CA ALA A 324 4.46 -2.12 -5.96
C ALA A 324 3.17 -1.44 -6.43
N LEU A 325 2.81 -1.58 -7.71
CA LEU A 325 1.56 -1.03 -8.24
C LEU A 325 0.33 -1.68 -7.61
N ALA A 326 0.35 -2.99 -7.42
CA ALA A 326 -0.73 -3.75 -6.82
C ALA A 326 -0.76 -3.69 -5.28
N GLN A 327 0.22 -3.04 -4.64
CA GLN A 327 0.41 -3.05 -3.18
C GLN A 327 0.45 -4.49 -2.62
N ALA A 328 1.14 -5.39 -3.32
CA ALA A 328 1.15 -6.81 -3.04
C ALA A 328 2.23 -7.25 -2.03
N GLN A 329 3.04 -6.33 -1.48
CA GLN A 329 4.20 -6.65 -0.64
C GLN A 329 3.86 -7.54 0.57
N HIS A 330 2.68 -7.34 1.20
CA HIS A 330 2.22 -8.18 2.31
C HIS A 330 1.81 -9.57 1.84
N GLN A 331 1.17 -9.70 0.68
CA GLN A 331 0.86 -10.99 0.07
C GLN A 331 2.13 -11.74 -0.31
N VAL A 332 3.16 -11.03 -0.76
CA VAL A 332 4.47 -11.64 -1.04
C VAL A 332 5.10 -12.18 0.25
N ARG A 333 5.00 -11.46 1.38
CA ARG A 333 5.43 -11.99 2.69
C ARG A 333 4.62 -13.22 3.09
N GLN A 334 3.29 -13.17 2.96
CA GLN A 334 2.43 -14.33 3.24
C GLN A 334 2.77 -15.54 2.38
N LEU A 335 3.11 -15.33 1.10
CA LEU A 335 3.56 -16.40 0.22
C LEU A 335 4.86 -17.03 0.71
N ALA A 336 5.83 -16.23 1.15
CA ALA A 336 7.05 -16.74 1.75
C ALA A 336 6.76 -17.51 3.06
N ASP A 337 5.92 -16.96 3.94
CA ASP A 337 5.50 -17.63 5.17
C ASP A 337 4.86 -19.01 4.87
N SER A 338 4.03 -19.08 3.82
CA SER A 338 3.41 -20.33 3.36
C SER A 338 4.43 -21.37 2.87
N PHE A 339 5.45 -20.95 2.13
CA PHE A 339 6.55 -21.84 1.73
C PHE A 339 7.41 -22.28 2.92
N GLU A 340 7.79 -21.34 3.79
CA GLU A 340 8.58 -21.61 5.00
C GLU A 340 7.87 -22.58 5.95
N ALA A 341 6.54 -22.48 6.07
CA ALA A 341 5.70 -23.40 6.86
C ALA A 341 5.71 -24.86 6.33
N GLN A 342 6.13 -25.07 5.09
CA GLN A 342 6.33 -26.39 4.48
C GLN A 342 7.79 -26.87 4.55
N GLY A 343 8.67 -26.06 5.13
CA GLY A 343 10.11 -26.34 5.21
C GLY A 343 10.87 -26.01 3.93
N THR A 344 10.27 -25.25 3.00
CA THR A 344 10.94 -24.74 1.79
C THR A 344 11.86 -23.58 2.18
N GLU A 345 13.10 -23.60 1.70
CA GLU A 345 14.01 -22.45 1.82
C GLU A 345 13.57 -21.35 0.86
N VAL A 346 13.21 -20.18 1.39
CA VAL A 346 12.76 -19.03 0.60
C VAL A 346 13.83 -17.95 0.57
N LYS A 347 14.17 -17.47 -0.63
CA LYS A 347 15.03 -16.31 -0.85
C LYS A 347 14.35 -15.30 -1.75
N TYR A 348 14.66 -14.03 -1.57
CA TYR A 348 14.22 -12.95 -2.45
C TYR A 348 15.37 -12.51 -3.33
N ALA A 349 15.18 -12.58 -4.65
CA ALA A 349 16.16 -12.13 -5.63
C ALA A 349 15.83 -10.71 -6.09
N ILE A 350 16.60 -9.73 -5.63
CA ILE A 350 16.39 -8.32 -5.93
C ILE A 350 17.32 -7.91 -7.07
N HIS A 351 16.71 -7.48 -8.18
CA HIS A 351 17.46 -6.82 -9.24
C HIS A 351 17.76 -5.36 -8.82
N PRO A 352 18.99 -4.84 -8.99
CA PRO A 352 19.35 -3.49 -8.51
C PRO A 352 18.50 -2.33 -9.07
N VAL A 353 17.83 -2.59 -10.19
CA VAL A 353 17.00 -1.62 -10.94
C VAL A 353 15.52 -1.99 -10.95
N ALA A 354 15.10 -2.98 -10.15
CA ALA A 354 13.69 -3.32 -10.00
C ALA A 354 12.92 -2.16 -9.35
N GLY A 355 11.85 -1.71 -10.01
CA GLY A 355 11.00 -0.62 -9.51
C GLY A 355 11.28 0.74 -10.16
N ARG A 356 11.23 1.82 -9.37
CA ARG A 356 11.35 3.21 -9.81
C ARG A 356 12.41 4.01 -9.05
N MET A 357 13.16 3.38 -8.16
CA MET A 357 14.36 3.92 -7.53
C MET A 357 15.28 2.77 -7.10
N PRO A 358 16.59 3.00 -6.94
CA PRO A 358 17.46 2.03 -6.29
C PRO A 358 16.91 1.65 -4.91
N GLY A 359 16.91 0.35 -4.61
CA GLY A 359 16.40 -0.17 -3.34
C GLY A 359 14.88 -0.12 -3.19
N HIS A 360 14.11 0.20 -4.24
CA HIS A 360 12.65 0.31 -4.14
C HIS A 360 12.00 -0.99 -3.61
N MET A 361 12.43 -2.15 -4.12
CA MET A 361 11.89 -3.43 -3.66
C MET A 361 12.32 -3.76 -2.22
N ASN A 362 13.58 -3.46 -1.85
CA ASN A 362 14.07 -3.70 -0.48
C ASN A 362 13.23 -2.94 0.54
N VAL A 363 12.89 -1.69 0.23
CA VAL A 363 12.09 -0.83 1.10
C VAL A 363 10.66 -1.34 1.26
N LEU A 364 10.00 -1.76 0.17
CA LEU A 364 8.63 -2.30 0.23
C LEU A 364 8.57 -3.66 0.93
N LEU A 365 9.59 -4.51 0.73
CA LEU A 365 9.65 -5.78 1.43
C LEU A 365 9.98 -5.60 2.91
N ALA A 366 10.82 -4.62 3.26
CA ALA A 366 11.06 -4.25 4.65
C ALA A 366 9.80 -3.66 5.32
N GLU A 367 8.97 -2.91 4.58
CA GLU A 367 7.64 -2.46 5.05
C GLU A 367 6.69 -3.64 5.31
N ALA A 368 6.83 -4.73 4.56
CA ALA A 368 6.12 -5.99 4.78
C ALA A 368 6.83 -6.93 5.78
N ASP A 369 7.75 -6.42 6.59
CA ASP A 369 8.51 -7.16 7.61
C ASP A 369 9.32 -8.35 7.07
N VAL A 370 9.79 -8.28 5.82
CA VAL A 370 10.71 -9.29 5.28
C VAL A 370 12.12 -9.10 5.85
N PRO A 371 12.72 -10.14 6.45
CA PRO A 371 14.07 -10.08 6.98
C PRO A 371 15.11 -9.79 5.88
N TYR A 372 16.04 -8.86 6.15
CA TYR A 372 17.07 -8.44 5.19
C TYR A 372 18.04 -9.55 4.77
N ASP A 373 18.25 -10.55 5.62
CA ASP A 373 19.06 -11.75 5.35
C ASP A 373 18.43 -12.66 4.29
N GLN A 374 17.13 -12.52 4.05
CA GLN A 374 16.44 -13.18 2.95
C GLN A 374 16.49 -12.37 1.64
N LEU A 375 16.95 -11.12 1.67
CA LEU A 375 17.05 -10.23 0.50
C LEU A 375 18.44 -10.34 -0.14
N TYR A 376 18.52 -11.01 -1.28
CA TYR A 376 19.77 -11.19 -2.01
C TYR A 376 19.83 -10.29 -3.24
N GLU A 377 20.94 -9.58 -3.38
CA GLU A 377 21.28 -8.86 -4.60
C GLU A 377 21.57 -9.85 -5.75
N MET A 378 21.25 -9.44 -6.97
CA MET A 378 21.41 -10.25 -8.20
C MET A 378 22.77 -10.96 -8.31
N ASP A 379 23.87 -10.28 -8.02
CA ASP A 379 25.23 -10.85 -8.14
C ASP A 379 25.47 -12.02 -7.18
N ASN A 380 24.77 -12.06 -6.05
CA ASN A 380 24.92 -13.10 -5.03
C ASN A 380 23.99 -14.29 -5.24
N ILE A 381 22.85 -14.10 -5.92
CA ILE A 381 21.81 -15.13 -6.09
C ILE A 381 21.78 -15.77 -7.48
N ASN A 382 22.41 -15.15 -8.49
CA ASN A 382 22.28 -15.58 -9.88
C ASN A 382 22.76 -17.03 -10.13
N ASP A 383 23.74 -17.52 -9.38
CA ASP A 383 24.25 -18.89 -9.48
C ASP A 383 23.32 -19.94 -8.86
N GLU A 384 22.37 -19.52 -8.01
CA GLU A 384 21.43 -20.41 -7.31
C GLU A 384 20.17 -20.74 -8.13
N PHE A 385 19.85 -19.97 -9.18
CA PHE A 385 18.63 -20.20 -9.98
C PHE A 385 18.59 -21.59 -10.62
N LYS A 386 19.73 -22.11 -11.12
CA LYS A 386 19.84 -23.46 -11.71
C LYS A 386 19.44 -24.59 -10.75
N ASP A 387 19.59 -24.32 -9.46
CA ASP A 387 19.40 -25.24 -8.36
C ASP A 387 18.00 -25.08 -7.73
N THR A 388 17.28 -24.01 -8.09
CA THR A 388 15.99 -23.65 -7.50
C THR A 388 14.85 -24.46 -8.11
N ASP A 389 13.94 -24.94 -7.26
CA ASP A 389 12.82 -25.78 -7.69
C ASP A 389 11.68 -24.93 -8.27
N VAL A 390 11.33 -23.83 -7.60
CA VAL A 390 10.28 -22.91 -8.05
C VAL A 390 10.74 -21.47 -7.93
N VAL A 391 10.55 -20.69 -8.99
CA VAL A 391 10.71 -19.23 -8.96
C VAL A 391 9.35 -18.56 -9.10
N VAL A 392 9.01 -17.64 -8.20
CA VAL A 392 7.77 -16.85 -8.30
C VAL A 392 8.13 -15.41 -8.67
N VAL A 393 7.81 -15.04 -9.91
CA VAL A 393 8.02 -13.70 -10.46
C VAL A 393 6.77 -12.86 -10.24
N ILE A 394 6.92 -11.70 -9.59
CA ILE A 394 5.78 -10.87 -9.18
C ILE A 394 5.93 -9.47 -9.77
N GLY A 395 5.24 -9.22 -10.88
CA GLY A 395 5.23 -7.90 -11.51
C GLY A 395 6.58 -7.46 -12.09
N ALA A 396 7.42 -8.40 -12.53
CA ALA A 396 8.73 -8.13 -13.13
C ALA A 396 8.77 -8.61 -14.60
N ASN A 397 9.40 -7.83 -15.47
CA ASN A 397 9.51 -8.16 -16.91
C ASN A 397 10.94 -7.94 -17.43
N ASP A 398 11.38 -6.68 -17.58
CA ASP A 398 12.68 -6.39 -18.20
C ASP A 398 13.88 -6.94 -17.42
N VAL A 399 13.82 -6.92 -16.08
CA VAL A 399 14.92 -7.32 -15.16
C VAL A 399 15.26 -8.82 -15.16
N LEU A 400 14.44 -9.61 -15.85
CA LEU A 400 14.58 -11.06 -15.97
C LEU A 400 14.50 -11.51 -17.44
N ASN A 401 14.45 -10.56 -18.39
CA ASN A 401 14.26 -10.84 -19.80
C ASN A 401 15.54 -11.43 -20.42
N PRO A 402 15.56 -12.70 -20.86
CA PRO A 402 16.75 -13.35 -21.42
C PRO A 402 17.27 -12.68 -22.70
N ALA A 403 16.43 -11.92 -23.41
CA ALA A 403 16.85 -11.15 -24.59
C ALA A 403 17.99 -10.16 -24.28
N ALA A 404 18.19 -9.79 -23.02
CA ALA A 404 19.34 -9.01 -22.59
C ALA A 404 20.69 -9.73 -22.81
N ARG A 405 20.73 -11.07 -22.82
CA ARG A 405 21.95 -11.86 -23.08
C ARG A 405 22.11 -12.24 -24.55
N ASP A 406 21.00 -12.52 -25.23
CA ASP A 406 21.04 -13.22 -26.53
C ASP A 406 20.67 -12.31 -27.73
N ALA A 407 19.92 -11.22 -27.52
CA ALA A 407 19.34 -10.43 -28.61
C ALA A 407 20.13 -9.14 -28.89
N GLU A 408 21.15 -9.26 -29.73
CA GLU A 408 21.95 -8.12 -30.22
C GLU A 408 21.08 -7.04 -30.90
N GLY A 409 21.32 -5.78 -30.55
CA GLY A 409 20.60 -4.63 -31.12
C GLY A 409 19.31 -4.24 -30.38
N THR A 410 18.91 -4.98 -29.34
CA THR A 410 17.81 -4.56 -28.46
C THR A 410 18.28 -3.52 -27.44
N PRO A 411 17.38 -2.62 -26.94
CA PRO A 411 17.72 -1.63 -25.92
C PRO A 411 18.22 -2.21 -24.58
N ILE A 412 18.03 -3.51 -24.35
CA ILE A 412 18.42 -4.22 -23.12
C ILE A 412 19.61 -5.16 -23.33
N TYR A 413 20.15 -5.26 -24.54
CA TYR A 413 21.30 -6.13 -24.80
C TYR A 413 22.50 -5.74 -23.92
N GLY A 414 23.12 -6.71 -23.27
CA GLY A 414 24.19 -6.57 -22.29
C GLY A 414 23.76 -6.11 -20.90
N MET A 415 22.46 -5.89 -20.66
CA MET A 415 21.95 -5.62 -19.31
C MET A 415 22.12 -6.88 -18.45
N PRO A 416 22.76 -6.80 -17.27
CA PRO A 416 22.69 -7.88 -16.30
C PRO A 416 21.22 -8.15 -15.97
N VAL A 417 20.80 -9.42 -15.96
CA VAL A 417 19.43 -9.82 -15.63
C VAL A 417 19.48 -10.95 -14.61
N LEU A 418 18.38 -11.13 -13.88
CA LEU A 418 18.20 -12.32 -13.05
C LEU A 418 18.04 -13.55 -13.94
N ASN A 419 18.83 -14.60 -13.67
CA ASN A 419 18.85 -15.84 -14.45
C ASN A 419 17.64 -16.75 -14.17
N VAL A 420 16.43 -16.16 -14.11
CA VAL A 420 15.17 -16.85 -13.80
C VAL A 420 14.89 -17.97 -14.79
N ASP A 421 15.30 -17.82 -16.04
CA ASP A 421 15.17 -18.83 -17.08
C ASP A 421 15.94 -20.12 -16.79
N GLN A 422 16.88 -20.14 -15.86
CA GLN A 422 17.63 -21.35 -15.50
C GLN A 422 16.92 -22.20 -14.43
N ALA A 423 15.84 -21.71 -13.82
CA ALA A 423 15.11 -22.44 -12.80
C ALA A 423 14.27 -23.60 -13.37
N LYS A 424 13.98 -24.59 -12.51
CA LYS A 424 13.22 -25.79 -12.90
C LYS A 424 11.76 -25.49 -13.24
N HIS A 425 11.11 -24.63 -12.45
CA HIS A 425 9.75 -24.16 -12.71
C HIS A 425 9.61 -22.67 -12.37
N ILE A 426 8.87 -21.92 -13.18
CA ILE A 426 8.72 -20.47 -13.07
C ILE A 426 7.25 -20.11 -13.08
N ILE A 427 6.79 -19.36 -12.09
CA ILE A 427 5.43 -18.83 -12.00
C ILE A 427 5.50 -17.32 -12.22
N ILE A 428 4.73 -16.79 -13.17
CA ILE A 428 4.75 -15.36 -13.51
C ILE A 428 3.41 -14.72 -13.17
N CYS A 429 3.41 -13.89 -12.14
CA CYS A 429 2.28 -13.07 -11.69
C CYS A 429 2.40 -11.65 -12.26
N ASN A 430 2.14 -11.51 -13.56
CA ASN A 430 2.17 -10.22 -14.28
C ASN A 430 0.78 -9.86 -14.80
N PHE A 431 0.48 -8.56 -14.95
CA PHE A 431 -0.85 -8.11 -15.40
C PHE A 431 -1.21 -8.55 -16.81
N ASP A 432 -0.26 -8.44 -17.74
CA ASP A 432 -0.43 -8.85 -19.13
C ASP A 432 0.89 -9.37 -19.73
N LEU A 433 0.83 -9.79 -20.99
CA LEU A 433 1.99 -10.25 -21.77
C LEU A 433 2.72 -9.10 -22.48
N LYS A 434 2.31 -7.84 -22.26
CA LYS A 434 2.91 -6.73 -23.00
C LYS A 434 4.37 -6.57 -22.58
N PRO A 435 5.22 -6.08 -23.49
CA PRO A 435 6.59 -5.71 -23.16
C PRO A 435 6.65 -4.79 -21.94
N GLY A 436 7.72 -4.93 -21.17
CA GLY A 436 8.00 -4.03 -20.06
C GLY A 436 8.34 -2.63 -20.52
N TYR A 437 9.03 -1.89 -19.68
CA TYR A 437 9.39 -0.51 -19.99
C TYR A 437 10.27 -0.41 -21.25
N ALA A 438 11.17 -1.38 -21.47
CA ALA A 438 12.07 -1.39 -22.61
C ALA A 438 11.37 -1.59 -23.97
N GLY A 439 10.10 -2.01 -23.98
CA GLY A 439 9.36 -2.28 -25.22
C GLY A 439 9.86 -3.53 -25.96
N VAL A 440 10.65 -4.38 -25.31
CA VAL A 440 11.19 -5.61 -25.89
C VAL A 440 10.33 -6.80 -25.43
N PRO A 441 9.81 -7.64 -26.34
CA PRO A 441 9.13 -8.88 -25.98
C PRO A 441 10.00 -9.77 -25.09
N ASN A 442 9.39 -10.53 -24.19
CA ASN A 442 10.11 -11.38 -23.24
C ASN A 442 10.05 -12.86 -23.66
N PRO A 443 11.16 -13.46 -24.11
CA PRO A 443 11.21 -14.86 -24.51
C PRO A 443 10.76 -15.85 -23.41
N LEU A 444 10.82 -15.48 -22.14
CA LEU A 444 10.33 -16.33 -21.04
C LEU A 444 8.86 -16.70 -21.21
N TYR A 445 8.04 -15.82 -21.77
CA TYR A 445 6.59 -16.09 -21.94
C TYR A 445 6.32 -17.16 -23.00
N GLU A 446 7.30 -17.50 -23.83
CA GLU A 446 7.19 -18.53 -24.86
C GLU A 446 7.60 -19.93 -24.35
N MET A 447 8.21 -20.01 -23.17
CA MET A 447 8.75 -21.25 -22.59
C MET A 447 7.68 -22.08 -21.86
N LYS A 448 6.68 -22.56 -22.60
CA LYS A 448 5.47 -23.23 -22.07
C LYS A 448 5.73 -24.48 -21.21
N ASP A 449 6.86 -25.15 -21.39
CA ASP A 449 7.16 -26.41 -20.68
C ASP A 449 7.55 -26.20 -19.21
N LYS A 450 7.98 -24.99 -18.83
CA LYS A 450 8.48 -24.67 -17.48
C LYS A 450 7.86 -23.42 -16.85
N VAL A 451 7.10 -22.65 -17.62
CA VAL A 451 6.52 -21.37 -17.19
C VAL A 451 5.03 -21.50 -17.02
N THR A 452 4.53 -21.23 -15.83
CA THR A 452 3.10 -21.08 -15.54
C THR A 452 2.75 -19.59 -15.41
N MET A 453 1.80 -19.14 -16.22
CA MET A 453 1.38 -17.73 -16.25
C MET A 453 0.13 -17.53 -15.39
N MET A 454 0.20 -16.59 -14.44
CA MET A 454 -0.93 -16.16 -13.61
C MET A 454 -1.22 -14.69 -13.87
N LEU A 455 -1.90 -14.45 -15.00
CA LEU A 455 -2.19 -13.10 -15.47
C LEU A 455 -3.25 -12.41 -14.61
N GLY A 456 -3.14 -11.08 -14.46
CA GLY A 456 -4.05 -10.26 -13.66
C GLY A 456 -3.33 -9.40 -12.62
N ASP A 457 -4.09 -8.79 -11.72
CA ASP A 457 -3.50 -8.01 -10.63
C ASP A 457 -2.54 -8.87 -9.79
N ALA A 458 -1.35 -8.36 -9.49
CA ALA A 458 -0.30 -9.14 -8.85
C ALA A 458 -0.72 -9.58 -7.43
N LYS A 459 -1.54 -8.80 -6.72
CA LYS A 459 -2.06 -9.16 -5.39
C LYS A 459 -2.97 -10.38 -5.48
N GLU A 460 -3.86 -10.41 -6.46
CA GLU A 460 -4.78 -11.52 -6.69
C GLU A 460 -4.04 -12.78 -7.16
N SER A 461 -3.12 -12.63 -8.12
CA SER A 461 -2.34 -13.76 -8.63
C SER A 461 -1.48 -14.39 -7.53
N VAL A 462 -0.84 -13.58 -6.68
CA VAL A 462 -0.08 -14.08 -5.53
C VAL A 462 -1.01 -14.77 -4.52
N ALA A 463 -2.20 -14.22 -4.25
CA ALA A 463 -3.18 -14.88 -3.37
C ALA A 463 -3.62 -16.26 -3.89
N LYS A 464 -3.77 -16.42 -5.20
CA LYS A 464 -4.05 -17.74 -5.82
C LYS A 464 -2.88 -18.72 -5.65
N VAL A 465 -1.64 -18.24 -5.79
CA VAL A 465 -0.45 -19.08 -5.51
C VAL A 465 -0.44 -19.52 -4.04
N ILE A 466 -0.69 -18.59 -3.10
CA ILE A 466 -0.78 -18.91 -1.66
C ILE A 466 -1.81 -20.01 -1.42
N GLN A 467 -2.99 -19.89 -2.03
CA GLN A 467 -4.04 -20.90 -1.90
C GLN A 467 -3.57 -22.28 -2.40
N GLN A 468 -2.83 -22.33 -3.52
CA GLN A 468 -2.31 -23.57 -4.08
C GLN A 468 -1.18 -24.18 -3.25
N VAL A 469 -0.29 -23.36 -2.68
CA VAL A 469 0.73 -23.80 -1.73
C VAL A 469 0.04 -24.40 -0.51
N ASN A 470 -0.96 -23.72 0.04
CA ASN A 470 -1.67 -24.12 1.26
C ASN A 470 -2.68 -25.26 1.07
N ASN A 471 -2.94 -25.72 -0.17
CA ASN A 471 -3.98 -26.69 -0.47
C ASN A 471 -3.60 -28.10 0.01
N THR A 472 -3.59 -28.30 1.31
CA THR A 472 -3.69 -29.59 1.98
C THR A 472 -5.00 -30.22 1.49
N GLU A 473 -4.98 -31.50 1.12
CA GLU A 473 -6.21 -32.21 0.78
C GLU A 473 -7.27 -31.89 1.84
N LYS A 474 -8.40 -31.30 1.40
CA LYS A 474 -9.56 -31.12 2.27
C LYS A 474 -9.91 -32.49 2.81
N ILE A 475 -9.57 -32.75 4.07
CA ILE A 475 -10.25 -33.78 4.86
C ILE A 475 -11.69 -33.29 4.91
N VAL A 476 -12.53 -33.92 4.08
CA VAL A 476 -13.97 -33.84 4.23
C VAL A 476 -14.27 -34.52 5.55
N GLU A 477 -14.28 -33.75 6.63
CA GLU A 477 -14.86 -34.19 7.90
C GLU A 477 -16.33 -34.48 7.65
N LYS A 478 -16.74 -35.69 8.06
CA LYS A 478 -18.15 -36.06 8.14
C LYS A 478 -18.85 -35.05 9.05
N GLU A 479 -19.98 -34.53 8.60
CA GLU A 479 -20.91 -33.78 9.44
C GLU A 479 -21.27 -34.64 10.68
N ASP A 480 -20.71 -34.30 11.83
CA ASP A 480 -21.08 -34.89 13.10
C ASP A 480 -22.39 -34.25 13.56
N THR A 481 -23.48 -35.02 13.49
CA THR A 481 -24.84 -34.62 13.90
C THR A 481 -24.94 -34.22 15.38
N ASN A 482 -23.90 -34.51 16.19
CA ASN A 482 -23.82 -34.19 17.61
C ASN A 482 -23.35 -32.73 17.88
N THR A 483 -22.51 -32.14 17.03
CA THR A 483 -21.99 -30.77 17.26
C THR A 483 -23.07 -29.71 17.05
N ASN A 484 -23.96 -29.92 16.06
CA ASN A 484 -25.07 -29.01 15.77
C ASN A 484 -26.12 -28.94 16.91
N SER A 485 -26.34 -30.02 17.66
CA SER A 485 -27.28 -30.03 18.78
C SER A 485 -26.70 -29.32 20.01
N ILE A 486 -25.40 -29.44 20.24
CA ILE A 486 -24.67 -28.76 21.33
C ILE A 486 -24.65 -27.24 21.08
N LEU A 487 -24.30 -26.81 19.86
CA LEU A 487 -24.29 -25.40 19.47
C LEU A 487 -25.64 -24.70 19.67
N LYS A 488 -26.76 -25.42 19.43
CA LYS A 488 -28.13 -24.91 19.57
C LYS A 488 -28.68 -24.88 20.99
N SER A 489 -28.09 -25.66 21.90
CA SER A 489 -28.59 -25.82 23.27
C SER A 489 -27.66 -25.24 24.34
N ALA A 490 -26.52 -24.68 23.92
CA ALA A 490 -25.56 -24.02 24.79
C ALA A 490 -26.21 -22.80 25.47
N LYS A 491 -26.04 -22.69 26.80
CA LYS A 491 -26.46 -21.51 27.55
C LYS A 491 -25.29 -20.60 27.86
N ARG A 492 -24.07 -21.15 27.91
CA ARG A 492 -22.82 -20.41 28.10
C ARG A 492 -21.80 -20.81 27.04
N ALA A 493 -21.28 -19.82 26.33
CA ALA A 493 -20.23 -19.97 25.34
C ALA A 493 -19.02 -19.08 25.68
N ILE A 494 -17.82 -19.64 25.57
CA ILE A 494 -16.58 -18.85 25.67
C ILE A 494 -15.86 -18.87 24.33
N ILE A 495 -15.47 -17.69 23.85
CA ILE A 495 -14.67 -17.54 22.63
C ILE A 495 -13.22 -17.26 23.03
N VAL A 496 -12.28 -18.04 22.49
CA VAL A 496 -10.85 -17.91 22.75
C VAL A 496 -10.16 -17.44 21.46
N PRO A 497 -9.91 -16.14 21.29
CA PRO A 497 -9.19 -15.61 20.13
C PRO A 497 -7.68 -15.89 20.26
N GLY A 498 -7.06 -16.22 19.12
CA GLY A 498 -5.64 -16.48 19.02
C GLY A 498 -4.99 -15.82 17.82
N TYR A 499 -3.69 -16.08 17.65
CA TYR A 499 -2.93 -15.46 16.57
C TYR A 499 -3.41 -15.85 15.17
N GLY A 500 -3.96 -17.05 14.99
CA GLY A 500 -4.58 -17.46 13.72
C GLY A 500 -5.80 -16.63 13.33
N MET A 501 -6.55 -16.08 14.30
CA MET A 501 -7.61 -15.09 14.04
C MET A 501 -7.04 -13.82 13.39
N ALA A 502 -5.91 -13.33 13.90
CA ALA A 502 -5.25 -12.13 13.40
C ALA A 502 -4.67 -12.34 11.99
N LEU A 503 -4.08 -13.51 11.73
CA LEU A 503 -3.58 -13.88 10.40
C LEU A 503 -4.71 -13.91 9.36
N ALA A 504 -5.85 -14.49 9.72
CA ALA A 504 -7.02 -14.60 8.84
C ALA A 504 -7.86 -13.32 8.75
N GLN A 505 -7.53 -12.28 9.52
CA GLN A 505 -8.36 -11.06 9.66
C GLN A 505 -9.82 -11.40 9.97
N ALA A 506 -10.02 -12.34 10.92
CA ALA A 506 -11.32 -12.92 11.23
C ALA A 506 -12.08 -12.19 12.36
N GLN A 507 -11.56 -11.08 12.89
CA GLN A 507 -12.11 -10.39 14.06
C GLN A 507 -13.60 -10.01 13.92
N HIS A 508 -14.02 -9.61 12.72
CA HIS A 508 -15.43 -9.31 12.45
C HIS A 508 -16.30 -10.57 12.41
N GLN A 509 -15.80 -11.69 11.89
CA GLN A 509 -16.50 -12.97 11.93
C GLN A 509 -16.62 -13.47 13.37
N VAL A 510 -15.59 -13.25 14.20
CA VAL A 510 -15.67 -13.61 15.62
C VAL A 510 -16.77 -12.81 16.32
N ARG A 511 -16.89 -11.51 16.03
CA ARG A 511 -18.02 -10.70 16.53
C ARG A 511 -19.36 -11.25 16.03
N GLN A 512 -19.48 -11.58 14.74
CA GLN A 512 -20.69 -12.17 14.16
C GLN A 512 -21.06 -13.52 14.81
N LEU A 513 -20.08 -14.33 15.17
CA LEU A 513 -20.30 -15.59 15.90
C LEU A 513 -20.86 -15.32 17.29
N ALA A 514 -20.30 -14.36 18.02
CA ALA A 514 -20.85 -13.95 19.32
C ALA A 514 -22.28 -13.41 19.18
N ASP A 515 -22.54 -12.52 18.22
CA ASP A 515 -23.88 -12.04 17.91
C ASP A 515 -24.86 -13.20 17.62
N SER A 516 -24.41 -14.24 16.90
CA SER A 516 -25.25 -15.41 16.59
C SER A 516 -25.60 -16.23 17.84
N PHE A 517 -24.65 -16.40 18.76
CA PHE A 517 -24.89 -17.07 20.04
C PHE A 517 -25.78 -16.23 20.96
N GLU A 518 -25.53 -14.92 21.05
CA GLU A 518 -26.33 -13.97 21.84
C GLU A 518 -27.79 -13.92 21.34
N ALA A 519 -28.00 -13.97 20.02
CA ALA A 519 -29.32 -14.04 19.41
C ALA A 519 -30.14 -15.27 19.83
N GLN A 520 -29.48 -16.35 20.25
CA GLN A 520 -30.11 -17.57 20.79
C GLN A 520 -30.31 -17.53 22.31
N GLY A 521 -29.93 -16.43 22.97
CA GLY A 521 -29.97 -16.29 24.42
C GLY A 521 -28.80 -16.96 25.14
N THR A 522 -27.71 -17.26 24.43
CA THR A 522 -26.47 -17.78 25.02
C THR A 522 -25.67 -16.63 25.64
N GLU A 523 -25.18 -16.80 26.86
CA GLU A 523 -24.20 -15.88 27.44
C GLU A 523 -22.84 -16.10 26.79
N VAL A 524 -22.28 -15.06 26.16
CA VAL A 524 -20.99 -15.12 25.46
C VAL A 524 -19.94 -14.30 26.21
N LYS A 525 -18.78 -14.91 26.47
CA LYS A 525 -17.59 -14.23 27.01
C LYS A 525 -16.37 -14.48 26.13
N TYR A 526 -15.46 -13.52 26.08
CA TYR A 526 -14.18 -13.67 25.40
C TYR A 526 -13.07 -13.92 26.43
N ALA A 527 -12.39 -15.06 26.31
CA ALA A 527 -11.26 -15.39 27.17
C ALA A 527 -9.96 -14.99 26.49
N ILE A 528 -9.32 -13.94 27.01
CA ILE A 528 -8.09 -13.39 26.45
C ILE A 528 -6.89 -13.88 27.24
N HIS A 529 -5.94 -14.47 26.53
CA HIS A 529 -4.64 -14.77 27.10
C HIS A 529 -3.68 -13.58 26.89
N PRO A 530 -2.94 -13.11 27.92
CA PRO A 530 -2.10 -11.91 27.82
C PRO A 530 -1.02 -11.97 26.72
N VAL A 531 -0.57 -13.17 26.36
CA VAL A 531 0.41 -13.40 25.28
C VAL A 531 -0.21 -14.01 24.01
N ALA A 532 -1.53 -13.96 23.85
CA ALA A 532 -2.16 -14.31 22.57
C ALA A 532 -1.83 -13.25 21.52
N GLY A 533 -1.07 -13.62 20.49
CA GLY A 533 -0.66 -12.74 19.39
C GLY A 533 0.85 -12.44 19.38
N ARG A 534 1.25 -11.39 18.64
CA ARG A 534 2.67 -10.98 18.53
C ARG A 534 3.11 -9.97 19.60
N MET A 535 2.17 -9.39 20.33
CA MET A 535 2.43 -8.44 21.43
C MET A 535 1.32 -8.54 22.49
N PRO A 536 1.59 -8.21 23.76
CA PRO A 536 0.55 -8.14 24.78
C PRO A 536 -0.58 -7.17 24.39
N GLY A 537 -1.82 -7.58 24.63
CA GLY A 537 -3.02 -6.80 24.28
C GLY A 537 -3.41 -6.82 22.80
N HIS A 538 -2.70 -7.60 21.95
CA HIS A 538 -2.98 -7.66 20.51
C HIS A 538 -4.41 -8.11 20.20
N MET A 539 -4.95 -9.10 20.91
CA MET A 539 -6.34 -9.55 20.72
C MET A 539 -7.34 -8.48 21.14
N ASN A 540 -7.08 -7.73 22.21
CA ASN A 540 -7.96 -6.66 22.69
C ASN A 540 -8.12 -5.57 21.63
N VAL A 541 -7.04 -5.21 20.93
CA VAL A 541 -7.08 -4.22 19.84
C VAL A 541 -7.93 -4.71 18.67
N LEU A 542 -7.73 -5.96 18.24
CA LEU A 542 -8.48 -6.51 17.11
C LEU A 542 -9.97 -6.70 17.41
N LEU A 543 -10.30 -7.11 18.64
CA LEU A 543 -11.69 -7.22 19.07
C LEU A 543 -12.34 -5.84 19.26
N ALA A 544 -11.58 -4.84 19.72
CA ALA A 544 -12.05 -3.46 19.75
C ALA A 544 -12.29 -2.89 18.34
N GLU A 545 -11.47 -3.23 17.35
CA GLU A 545 -11.70 -2.89 15.93
C GLU A 545 -12.99 -3.53 15.38
N ALA A 546 -13.36 -4.70 15.90
CA ALA A 546 -14.62 -5.39 15.59
C ALA A 546 -15.79 -4.99 16.50
N ASP A 547 -15.69 -3.86 17.21
CA ASP A 547 -16.72 -3.31 18.10
C ASP A 547 -17.16 -4.29 19.22
N VAL A 548 -16.27 -5.16 19.70
CA VAL A 548 -16.54 -6.02 20.85
C VAL A 548 -16.49 -5.19 22.14
N PRO A 549 -17.55 -5.21 22.97
CA PRO A 549 -17.57 -4.48 24.23
C PRO A 549 -16.49 -4.96 25.21
N TYR A 550 -15.79 -4.02 25.85
CA TYR A 550 -14.70 -4.33 26.78
C TYR A 550 -15.16 -5.14 28.02
N ASP A 551 -16.42 -5.03 28.43
CA ASP A 551 -17.03 -5.78 29.53
C ASP A 551 -17.26 -7.26 29.19
N GLN A 552 -17.17 -7.64 27.92
CA GLN A 552 -17.18 -9.02 27.46
C GLN A 552 -15.77 -9.64 27.36
N LEU A 553 -14.70 -8.84 27.52
CA LEU A 553 -13.31 -9.28 27.47
C LEU A 553 -12.80 -9.63 28.87
N TYR A 554 -12.52 -10.91 29.10
CA TYR A 554 -12.01 -11.39 30.37
C TYR A 554 -10.58 -11.90 30.21
N GLU A 555 -9.68 -11.35 31.01
CA GLU A 555 -8.31 -11.87 31.14
C GLU A 555 -8.33 -13.25 31.80
N MET A 556 -7.34 -14.07 31.46
CA MET A 556 -7.19 -15.46 31.90
C MET A 556 -7.45 -15.68 33.40
N ASP A 557 -6.91 -14.84 34.29
CA ASP A 557 -7.05 -14.99 35.75
C ASP A 557 -8.51 -14.88 36.23
N ASN A 558 -9.37 -14.17 35.48
CA ASN A 558 -10.77 -13.93 35.84
C ASN A 558 -11.73 -14.97 35.24
N ILE A 559 -11.34 -15.64 34.15
CA ILE A 559 -12.23 -16.55 33.39
C ILE A 559 -11.86 -18.03 33.53
N ASN A 560 -10.65 -18.34 34.01
CA ASN A 560 -10.15 -19.72 34.03
C ASN A 560 -11.00 -20.70 34.86
N ASP A 561 -11.66 -20.22 35.91
CA ASP A 561 -12.55 -21.03 36.76
C ASP A 561 -13.92 -21.32 36.12
N GLU A 562 -14.30 -20.56 35.08
CA GLU A 562 -15.59 -20.68 34.40
C GLU A 562 -15.59 -21.74 33.28
N PHE A 563 -14.43 -22.16 32.77
CA PHE A 563 -14.34 -23.16 31.70
C PHE A 563 -15.06 -24.48 32.04
N LYS A 564 -14.93 -24.97 33.29
CA LYS A 564 -15.58 -26.20 33.78
C LYS A 564 -17.11 -26.18 33.67
N ASP A 565 -17.67 -24.98 33.70
CA ASP A 565 -19.09 -24.69 33.74
C ASP A 565 -19.63 -24.33 32.33
N THR A 566 -18.75 -24.07 31.38
CA THR A 566 -19.09 -23.64 30.02
C THR A 566 -19.58 -24.79 29.14
N ASP A 567 -20.65 -24.55 28.38
CA ASP A 567 -21.27 -25.59 27.55
C ASP A 567 -20.49 -25.79 26.23
N VAL A 568 -20.03 -24.71 25.61
CA VAL A 568 -19.20 -24.75 24.40
C VAL A 568 -18.09 -23.70 24.43
N VAL A 569 -16.88 -24.11 24.06
CA VAL A 569 -15.75 -23.18 23.85
C VAL A 569 -15.40 -23.18 22.37
N VAL A 570 -15.28 -21.99 21.77
CA VAL A 570 -14.80 -21.85 20.38
C VAL A 570 -13.42 -21.23 20.38
N VAL A 571 -12.43 -22.03 20.01
CA VAL A 571 -11.03 -21.65 19.91
C VAL A 571 -10.73 -21.20 18.49
N ILE A 572 -10.18 -20.00 18.32
CA ILE A 572 -9.97 -19.39 17.00
C ILE A 572 -8.50 -19.06 16.80
N GLY A 573 -7.75 -19.99 16.20
CA GLY A 573 -6.35 -19.77 15.89
C GLY A 573 -5.43 -19.70 17.12
N ALA A 574 -5.76 -20.37 18.22
CA ALA A 574 -4.95 -20.44 19.43
C ALA A 574 -4.46 -21.87 19.67
N ASN A 575 -3.17 -22.03 20.03
CA ASN A 575 -2.55 -23.33 20.30
C ASN A 575 -1.81 -23.32 21.64
N ASP A 576 -0.65 -22.65 21.73
CA ASP A 576 0.22 -22.73 22.92
C ASP A 576 -0.45 -22.17 24.19
N VAL A 577 -1.21 -21.09 24.05
CA VAL A 577 -1.88 -20.37 25.17
C VAL A 577 -2.99 -21.15 25.86
N LEU A 578 -3.36 -22.32 25.33
CA LEU A 578 -4.38 -23.21 25.85
C LEU A 578 -3.89 -24.66 25.90
N ASN A 579 -2.59 -24.90 25.70
CA ASN A 579 -2.01 -26.23 25.62
C ASN A 579 -1.85 -26.84 27.04
N PRO A 580 -2.58 -27.92 27.39
CA PRO A 580 -2.49 -28.54 28.72
C PRO A 580 -1.10 -29.07 29.07
N ALA A 581 -0.25 -29.34 28.08
CA ALA A 581 1.13 -29.77 28.31
C ALA A 581 1.93 -28.75 29.13
N ALA A 582 1.50 -27.47 29.18
CA ALA A 582 2.07 -26.46 30.07
C ALA A 582 1.95 -26.81 31.56
N ARG A 583 0.95 -27.60 31.97
CA ARG A 583 0.75 -28.04 33.36
C ARG A 583 1.37 -29.42 33.62
N ASP A 584 1.35 -30.30 32.62
CA ASP A 584 1.55 -31.73 32.82
C ASP A 584 2.89 -32.27 32.27
N ALA A 585 3.53 -31.57 31.33
CA ALA A 585 4.71 -32.06 30.63
C ALA A 585 6.02 -31.37 31.08
N GLU A 586 6.62 -31.90 32.15
CA GLU A 586 7.92 -31.46 32.69
C GLU A 586 9.02 -31.46 31.61
N GLY A 587 9.76 -30.35 31.50
CA GLY A 587 10.89 -30.21 30.57
C GLY A 587 10.53 -29.65 29.18
N THR A 588 9.26 -29.35 28.92
CA THR A 588 8.85 -28.64 27.69
C THR A 588 9.02 -27.11 27.84
N PRO A 589 9.22 -26.35 26.74
CA PRO A 589 9.37 -24.89 26.79
C PRO A 589 8.18 -24.13 27.39
N ILE A 590 7.01 -24.77 27.45
CA ILE A 590 5.77 -24.20 28.01
C ILE A 590 5.46 -24.72 29.42
N TYR A 591 6.28 -25.60 29.98
CA TYR A 591 6.04 -26.12 31.33
C TYR A 591 6.11 -25.00 32.37
N GLY A 592 5.03 -24.84 33.15
CA GLY A 592 4.85 -23.75 34.11
C GLY A 592 4.32 -22.45 33.50
N MET A 593 4.05 -22.39 32.19
CA MET A 593 3.37 -21.27 31.55
C MET A 593 1.90 -21.26 31.98
N PRO A 594 1.36 -20.14 32.47
CA PRO A 594 -0.08 -20.00 32.63
C PRO A 594 -0.79 -20.20 31.29
N VAL A 595 -1.88 -20.95 31.27
CA VAL A 595 -2.68 -21.24 30.06
C VAL A 595 -4.16 -21.11 30.38
N LEU A 596 -4.97 -20.88 29.34
CA LEU A 596 -6.42 -20.97 29.44
C LEU A 596 -6.85 -22.42 29.66
N ASN A 597 -7.68 -22.68 30.67
CA ASN A 597 -8.15 -24.02 31.05
C ASN A 597 -9.25 -24.57 30.11
N VAL A 598 -9.07 -24.40 28.80
CA VAL A 598 -10.04 -24.80 27.76
C VAL A 598 -10.35 -26.30 27.83
N ASP A 599 -9.37 -27.10 28.25
CA ASP A 599 -9.51 -28.55 28.42
C ASP A 599 -10.57 -28.97 29.46
N GLN A 600 -10.97 -28.07 30.35
CA GLN A 600 -12.00 -28.34 31.35
C GLN A 600 -13.43 -28.14 30.83
N ALA A 601 -13.61 -27.56 29.65
CA ALA A 601 -14.93 -27.32 29.08
C ALA A 601 -15.64 -28.60 28.62
N LYS A 602 -16.99 -28.54 28.60
CA LYS A 602 -17.84 -29.69 28.22
C LYS A 602 -17.70 -30.05 26.73
N HIS A 603 -17.60 -29.06 25.86
CA HIS A 603 -17.36 -29.25 24.43
C HIS A 603 -16.47 -28.13 23.89
N ILE A 604 -15.55 -28.46 22.98
CA ILE A 604 -14.55 -27.53 22.45
C ILE A 604 -14.57 -27.63 20.93
N ILE A 605 -14.67 -26.50 20.25
CA ILE A 605 -14.55 -26.38 18.80
C ILE A 605 -13.25 -25.65 18.49
N ILE A 606 -12.36 -26.26 17.72
CA ILE A 606 -11.04 -25.70 17.42
C ILE A 606 -10.96 -25.32 15.94
N CYS A 607 -11.04 -24.02 15.68
CA CYS A 607 -10.85 -23.39 14.38
C CYS A 607 -9.37 -23.01 14.19
N ASN A 608 -8.50 -24.02 14.08
CA ASN A 608 -7.07 -23.85 13.81
C ASN A 608 -6.71 -24.26 12.39
N PHE A 609 -5.62 -23.73 11.86
CA PHE A 609 -5.22 -24.00 10.48
C PHE A 609 -4.84 -25.47 10.24
N ASP A 610 -4.10 -26.06 11.17
CA ASP A 610 -3.67 -27.46 11.14
C ASP A 610 -3.53 -28.03 12.56
N LEU A 611 -3.07 -29.29 12.65
CA LEU A 611 -2.79 -29.99 13.92
C LEU A 611 -1.35 -29.83 14.40
N LYS A 612 -0.53 -29.01 13.72
CA LYS A 612 0.88 -28.88 14.06
C LYS A 612 1.02 -28.18 15.42
N PRO A 613 2.14 -28.42 16.13
CA PRO A 613 2.49 -27.66 17.32
C PRO A 613 2.48 -26.15 17.06
N GLY A 614 2.18 -25.36 18.08
CA GLY A 614 2.31 -23.90 18.02
C GLY A 614 3.77 -23.44 17.98
N TYR A 615 3.98 -22.16 18.28
CA TYR A 615 5.31 -21.53 18.34
C TYR A 615 6.27 -22.27 19.29
N ALA A 616 5.75 -22.88 20.35
CA ALA A 616 6.56 -23.62 21.31
C ALA A 616 7.09 -24.97 20.77
N GLY A 617 6.59 -25.46 19.63
CA GLY A 617 6.97 -26.77 19.09
C GLY A 617 6.47 -27.96 19.92
N VAL A 618 5.56 -27.73 20.86
CA VAL A 618 5.00 -28.78 21.74
C VAL A 618 3.65 -29.26 21.19
N PRO A 619 3.45 -30.57 20.96
CA PRO A 619 2.16 -31.13 20.58
C PRO A 619 1.07 -30.74 21.59
N ASN A 620 -0.16 -30.54 21.12
CA ASN A 620 -1.27 -30.13 21.99
C ASN A 620 -2.18 -31.32 22.32
N PRO A 621 -2.20 -31.81 23.57
CA PRO A 621 -3.05 -32.93 23.99
C PRO A 621 -4.54 -32.73 23.72
N LEU A 622 -5.01 -31.48 23.60
CA LEU A 622 -6.41 -31.20 23.27
C LEU A 622 -6.84 -31.84 21.95
N TYR A 623 -5.94 -31.94 20.96
CA TYR A 623 -6.28 -32.48 19.64
C TYR A 623 -6.53 -33.99 19.66
N GLU A 624 -6.16 -34.67 20.75
CA GLU A 624 -6.37 -36.11 20.92
C GLU A 624 -7.69 -36.44 21.63
N MET A 625 -8.36 -35.44 22.22
CA MET A 625 -9.59 -35.59 23.02
C MET A 625 -10.87 -35.65 22.15
N LYS A 626 -10.95 -36.67 21.28
CA LYS A 626 -12.01 -36.83 20.24
C LYS A 626 -13.45 -36.94 20.78
N ASP A 627 -13.62 -37.22 22.06
CA ASP A 627 -14.91 -37.35 22.73
C ASP A 627 -15.57 -36.00 23.07
N LYS A 628 -14.78 -34.92 23.16
CA LYS A 628 -15.27 -33.56 23.50
C LYS A 628 -14.76 -32.45 22.57
N VAL A 629 -13.83 -32.75 21.67
CA VAL A 629 -13.23 -31.77 20.76
C VAL A 629 -13.69 -32.01 19.33
N THR A 630 -14.34 -31.00 18.74
CA THR A 630 -14.61 -30.91 17.31
C THR A 630 -13.51 -30.06 16.66
N MET A 631 -12.82 -30.61 15.67
CA MET A 631 -11.82 -29.85 14.90
C MET A 631 -12.51 -29.18 13.71
N MET A 632 -12.06 -27.98 13.34
CA MET A 632 -12.45 -27.29 12.12
C MET A 632 -11.21 -26.71 11.46
N LEU A 633 -10.49 -27.58 10.75
CA LEU A 633 -9.19 -27.25 10.19
C LEU A 633 -9.31 -26.33 8.96
N GLY A 634 -8.37 -25.39 8.84
CA GLY A 634 -8.27 -24.46 7.72
C GLY A 634 -8.20 -22.99 8.15
N ASP A 635 -8.40 -22.08 7.19
CA ASP A 635 -8.39 -20.65 7.48
C ASP A 635 -9.42 -20.30 8.56
N ALA A 636 -9.00 -19.58 9.60
CA ALA A 636 -9.84 -19.31 10.76
C ALA A 636 -11.11 -18.52 10.39
N LYS A 637 -11.07 -17.66 9.37
CA LYS A 637 -12.23 -16.91 8.88
C LYS A 637 -13.26 -17.84 8.25
N GLU A 638 -12.81 -18.82 7.47
CA GLU A 638 -13.69 -19.83 6.87
C GLU A 638 -14.26 -20.80 7.92
N SER A 639 -13.42 -21.28 8.83
CA SER A 639 -13.86 -22.20 9.90
C SER A 639 -14.87 -21.53 10.82
N VAL A 640 -14.63 -20.29 11.24
CA VAL A 640 -15.60 -19.51 12.03
C VAL A 640 -16.90 -19.28 11.24
N ALA A 641 -16.83 -18.98 9.94
CA ALA A 641 -18.03 -18.83 9.10
C ALA A 641 -18.89 -20.10 9.05
N LYS A 642 -18.26 -21.29 9.05
CA LYS A 642 -18.99 -22.57 9.16
C LYS A 642 -19.65 -22.74 10.52
N VAL A 643 -18.98 -22.39 11.61
CA VAL A 643 -19.59 -22.40 12.95
C VAL A 643 -20.79 -21.46 13.00
N ILE A 644 -20.66 -20.24 12.46
CA ILE A 644 -21.76 -19.27 12.35
C ILE A 644 -22.93 -19.89 11.58
N GLN A 645 -22.66 -20.54 10.45
CA GLN A 645 -23.70 -21.21 9.67
C GLN A 645 -24.38 -22.33 10.46
N GLN A 646 -23.64 -23.10 11.26
CA GLN A 646 -24.19 -24.17 12.09
C GLN A 646 -25.04 -23.64 13.25
N VAL A 647 -24.60 -22.55 13.90
CA VAL A 647 -25.36 -21.83 14.93
C VAL A 647 -26.65 -21.28 14.29
N ASN A 648 -26.55 -20.62 13.14
CA ASN A 648 -27.67 -19.98 12.46
C ASN A 648 -28.60 -20.94 11.69
N ASN A 649 -28.24 -22.23 11.57
CA ASN A 649 -29.09 -23.26 10.98
C ASN A 649 -30.23 -23.66 11.93
N THR A 650 -31.00 -22.66 12.37
CA THR A 650 -32.41 -22.81 12.72
C THR A 650 -33.08 -23.44 11.50
N GLU A 651 -33.89 -24.47 11.70
CA GLU A 651 -34.89 -24.83 10.70
C GLU A 651 -35.49 -23.52 10.21
N LYS A 652 -35.36 -23.22 8.92
CA LYS A 652 -36.14 -22.17 8.30
C LYS A 652 -37.57 -22.47 8.71
N ILE A 653 -38.10 -21.69 9.64
CA ILE A 653 -39.48 -21.28 9.55
C ILE A 653 -39.53 -20.68 8.15
N VAL A 654 -40.05 -21.47 7.23
CA VAL A 654 -40.59 -20.98 5.98
C VAL A 654 -41.71 -20.04 6.42
N GLU A 655 -41.37 -18.82 6.80
CA GLU A 655 -42.25 -17.72 6.52
C GLU A 655 -42.32 -17.69 5.00
N LYS A 656 -43.51 -18.04 4.55
CA LYS A 656 -43.96 -18.16 3.17
C LYS A 656 -43.11 -17.35 2.21
N GLU A 657 -42.72 -17.97 1.09
CA GLU A 657 -42.56 -17.23 -0.16
C GLU A 657 -43.74 -16.28 -0.31
N ASP A 658 -43.51 -14.99 -0.05
CA ASP A 658 -44.54 -13.98 -0.16
C ASP A 658 -44.71 -13.73 -1.66
N THR A 659 -45.62 -14.51 -2.25
CA THR A 659 -46.08 -14.40 -3.64
C THR A 659 -46.48 -12.97 -4.02
N ASN A 660 -46.71 -12.11 -3.02
CA ASN A 660 -46.97 -10.68 -3.14
C ASN A 660 -45.72 -9.87 -3.57
N THR A 661 -44.53 -10.09 -2.99
CA THR A 661 -43.32 -9.27 -3.25
C THR A 661 -42.84 -9.39 -4.69
N ASN A 662 -42.81 -10.61 -5.24
CA ASN A 662 -42.43 -10.84 -6.63
C ASN A 662 -43.43 -10.21 -7.61
N SER A 663 -44.72 -10.17 -7.25
CA SER A 663 -45.74 -9.50 -8.06
C SER A 663 -45.62 -7.98 -8.05
N ILE A 664 -45.23 -7.40 -6.90
CA ILE A 664 -45.00 -5.95 -6.72
C ILE A 664 -43.77 -5.52 -7.52
N LEU A 665 -42.65 -6.26 -7.43
CA LEU A 665 -41.42 -5.98 -8.18
C LEU A 665 -41.66 -5.98 -9.70
N LYS A 666 -42.43 -6.94 -10.22
CA LYS A 666 -42.72 -7.06 -11.66
C LYS A 666 -43.81 -6.10 -12.18
N SER A 667 -44.60 -5.48 -11.30
CA SER A 667 -45.69 -4.57 -11.69
C SER A 667 -45.44 -3.09 -11.37
N ALA A 668 -44.33 -2.77 -10.69
CA ALA A 668 -43.95 -1.41 -10.34
C ALA A 668 -43.66 -0.57 -11.59
N LYS A 669 -44.22 0.65 -11.65
CA LYS A 669 -43.92 1.62 -12.72
C LYS A 669 -42.87 2.64 -12.27
N ARG A 670 -42.78 2.92 -10.97
CA ARG A 670 -41.77 3.79 -10.36
C ARG A 670 -41.10 3.10 -9.19
N ALA A 671 -39.77 3.03 -9.22
CA ALA A 671 -38.95 2.48 -8.16
C ALA A 671 -37.89 3.49 -7.68
N ILE A 672 -37.72 3.61 -6.37
CA ILE A 672 -36.63 4.40 -5.78
C ILE A 672 -35.69 3.48 -5.02
N ILE A 673 -34.39 3.59 -5.28
CA ILE A 673 -33.35 2.86 -4.56
C ILE A 673 -32.68 3.81 -3.57
N VAL A 674 -32.61 3.42 -2.30
CA VAL A 674 -32.00 4.19 -1.21
C VAL A 674 -30.73 3.47 -0.74
N PRO A 675 -29.56 3.84 -1.25
CA PRO A 675 -28.29 3.26 -0.83
C PRO A 675 -27.85 3.82 0.52
N GLY A 676 -27.36 2.94 1.38
CA GLY A 676 -26.88 3.26 2.72
C GLY A 676 -25.51 2.65 3.02
N TYR A 677 -25.04 2.85 4.25
CA TYR A 677 -23.72 2.39 4.65
C TYR A 677 -23.57 0.87 4.62
N GLY A 678 -24.64 0.10 4.86
CA GLY A 678 -24.61 -1.35 4.73
C GLY A 678 -24.33 -1.84 3.31
N MET A 679 -24.70 -1.07 2.27
CA MET A 679 -24.28 -1.35 0.88
C MET A 679 -22.75 -1.27 0.74
N ALA A 680 -22.13 -0.25 1.34
CA ALA A 680 -20.68 -0.04 1.31
C ALA A 680 -19.93 -1.13 2.09
N LEU A 681 -20.45 -1.55 3.24
CA LEU A 681 -19.90 -2.66 4.03
C LEU A 681 -19.92 -3.98 3.25
N ALA A 682 -21.02 -4.24 2.54
CA ALA A 682 -21.18 -5.46 1.74
C ALA A 682 -20.50 -5.39 0.36
N GLN A 683 -19.92 -4.24 -0.04
CA GLN A 683 -19.39 -4.00 -1.39
C GLN A 683 -20.40 -4.38 -2.48
N ALA A 684 -21.65 -3.94 -2.28
CA ALA A 684 -22.81 -4.39 -3.07
C ALA A 684 -23.20 -3.41 -4.21
N GLN A 685 -22.39 -2.40 -4.51
CA GLN A 685 -22.70 -1.36 -5.50
C GLN A 685 -23.01 -1.92 -6.90
N HIS A 686 -22.34 -3.00 -7.33
CA HIS A 686 -22.64 -3.65 -8.60
C HIS A 686 -23.97 -4.42 -8.57
N GLN A 687 -24.33 -5.03 -7.44
CA GLN A 687 -25.63 -5.68 -7.26
C GLN A 687 -26.76 -4.64 -7.26
N VAL A 688 -26.51 -3.44 -6.74
CA VAL A 688 -27.44 -2.31 -6.83
C VAL A 688 -27.68 -1.91 -8.28
N ARG A 689 -26.63 -1.82 -9.10
CA ARG A 689 -26.78 -1.57 -10.55
C ARG A 689 -27.55 -2.70 -11.23
N GLN A 690 -27.21 -3.96 -10.94
CA GLN A 690 -27.87 -5.12 -11.52
C GLN A 690 -29.38 -5.20 -11.17
N LEU A 691 -29.74 -4.81 -9.94
CA LEU A 691 -31.14 -4.70 -9.54
C LEU A 691 -31.86 -3.59 -10.33
N ALA A 692 -31.24 -2.42 -10.47
CA ALA A 692 -31.79 -1.33 -11.27
C ALA A 692 -31.96 -1.70 -12.74
N ASP A 693 -30.98 -2.39 -13.35
CA ASP A 693 -31.08 -2.92 -14.70
C ASP A 693 -32.31 -3.85 -14.85
N SER A 694 -32.63 -4.62 -13.81
CA SER A 694 -33.78 -5.54 -13.82
C SER A 694 -35.12 -4.80 -13.78
N PHE A 695 -35.20 -3.72 -13.01
CA PHE A 695 -36.36 -2.82 -13.02
C PHE A 695 -36.51 -2.10 -14.36
N GLU A 696 -35.42 -1.52 -14.87
CA GLU A 696 -35.41 -0.81 -16.17
C GLU A 696 -35.81 -1.76 -17.32
N ALA A 697 -35.38 -3.02 -17.28
CA ALA A 697 -35.78 -4.05 -18.25
C ALA A 697 -37.28 -4.36 -18.25
N GLN A 698 -37.98 -4.17 -17.13
CA GLN A 698 -39.44 -4.29 -17.03
C GLN A 698 -40.18 -2.99 -17.40
N GLY A 699 -39.46 -1.93 -17.77
CA GLY A 699 -40.03 -0.62 -18.09
C GLY A 699 -40.37 0.22 -16.86
N THR A 700 -39.81 -0.11 -15.70
CA THR A 700 -39.93 0.69 -14.47
C THR A 700 -38.98 1.88 -14.52
N GLU A 701 -39.46 3.07 -14.15
CA GLU A 701 -38.61 4.24 -13.94
C GLU A 701 -37.84 4.09 -12.61
N VAL A 702 -36.50 4.07 -12.65
CA VAL A 702 -35.64 3.91 -11.48
C VAL A 702 -34.93 5.22 -11.15
N LYS A 703 -35.01 5.63 -9.88
CA LYS A 703 -34.23 6.76 -9.34
C LYS A 703 -33.47 6.34 -8.10
N TYR A 704 -32.33 6.97 -7.84
CA TYR A 704 -31.56 6.77 -6.62
C TYR A 704 -31.74 7.97 -5.70
N ALA A 705 -32.25 7.73 -4.49
CA ALA A 705 -32.42 8.78 -3.48
C ALA A 705 -31.21 8.78 -2.54
N ILE A 706 -30.38 9.81 -2.64
CA ILE A 706 -29.14 9.93 -1.87
C ILE A 706 -29.35 10.89 -0.71
N HIS A 707 -29.10 10.38 0.50
CA HIS A 707 -29.00 11.24 1.67
C HIS A 707 -27.58 11.81 1.77
N PRO A 708 -27.37 13.12 2.01
CA PRO A 708 -26.04 13.75 2.04
C PRO A 708 -25.07 13.16 3.09
N VAL A 709 -25.62 12.49 4.11
CA VAL A 709 -24.86 11.81 5.18
C VAL A 709 -25.05 10.29 5.17
N ALA A 710 -25.50 9.71 4.05
CA ALA A 710 -25.46 8.26 3.87
C ALA A 710 -24.00 7.79 3.73
N GLY A 711 -23.49 7.10 4.77
CA GLY A 711 -22.13 6.57 4.84
C GLY A 711 -21.18 7.38 5.73
N ARG A 712 -19.88 7.04 5.70
CA ARG A 712 -18.84 7.65 6.56
C ARG A 712 -18.42 9.08 6.18
N MET A 713 -18.78 9.58 5.00
CA MET A 713 -18.46 10.94 4.54
C MET A 713 -19.50 11.44 3.53
N PRO A 714 -19.71 12.76 3.40
CA PRO A 714 -20.61 13.30 2.38
C PRO A 714 -20.19 12.89 0.96
N GLY A 715 -21.16 12.51 0.13
CA GLY A 715 -20.93 12.05 -1.25
C GLY A 715 -20.41 10.62 -1.39
N HIS A 716 -20.27 9.87 -0.28
CA HIS A 716 -19.75 8.49 -0.30
C HIS A 716 -20.59 7.56 -1.20
N MET A 717 -21.93 7.63 -1.12
CA MET A 717 -22.79 6.80 -1.98
C MET A 717 -22.65 7.18 -3.47
N ASN A 718 -22.49 8.46 -3.79
CA ASN A 718 -22.33 8.93 -5.17
C ASN A 718 -21.06 8.33 -5.81
N VAL A 719 -19.97 8.21 -5.05
CA VAL A 719 -18.72 7.61 -5.53
C VAL A 719 -18.88 6.12 -5.78
N LEU A 720 -19.50 5.37 -4.86
CA LEU A 720 -19.71 3.93 -5.01
C LEU A 720 -20.66 3.59 -6.17
N LEU A 721 -21.69 4.39 -6.38
CA LEU A 721 -22.60 4.20 -7.50
C LEU A 721 -21.94 4.60 -8.83
N ALA A 722 -21.07 5.60 -8.84
CA ALA A 722 -20.26 5.94 -10.02
C ALA A 722 -19.26 4.82 -10.38
N GLU A 723 -18.69 4.13 -9.39
CA GLU A 723 -17.86 2.93 -9.61
C GLU A 723 -18.66 1.78 -10.26
N ALA A 724 -19.97 1.72 -10.00
CA ALA A 724 -20.89 0.75 -10.59
C ALA A 724 -21.57 1.26 -11.88
N ASP A 725 -21.02 2.30 -12.52
CA ASP A 725 -21.51 2.90 -13.77
C ASP A 725 -22.97 3.44 -13.69
N VAL A 726 -23.42 3.87 -12.51
CA VAL A 726 -24.73 4.51 -12.36
C VAL A 726 -24.68 5.96 -12.88
N PRO A 727 -25.57 6.34 -13.82
CA PRO A 727 -25.61 7.70 -14.36
C PRO A 727 -25.94 8.76 -13.29
N TYR A 728 -25.22 9.89 -13.30
CA TYR A 728 -25.41 10.98 -12.33
C TYR A 728 -26.80 11.63 -12.41
N ASP A 729 -27.46 11.59 -13.56
CA ASP A 729 -28.82 12.11 -13.78
C ASP A 729 -29.90 11.26 -13.10
N GLN A 730 -29.57 10.03 -12.71
CA GLN A 730 -30.43 9.17 -11.91
C GLN A 730 -30.19 9.33 -10.39
N LEU A 731 -29.16 10.08 -9.97
CA LEU A 731 -28.85 10.34 -8.57
C LEU A 731 -29.52 11.64 -8.11
N TYR A 732 -30.48 11.54 -7.20
CA TYR A 732 -31.19 12.68 -6.65
C TYR A 732 -30.88 12.85 -5.16
N GLU A 733 -30.42 14.04 -4.81
CA GLU A 733 -30.28 14.45 -3.42
C GLU A 733 -31.66 14.52 -2.73
N MET A 734 -31.67 14.25 -1.42
CA MET A 734 -32.87 14.18 -0.58
C MET A 734 -33.87 15.33 -0.81
N ASP A 735 -33.40 16.58 -0.88
CA ASP A 735 -34.28 17.76 -1.06
C ASP A 735 -35.06 17.75 -2.38
N ASN A 736 -34.54 17.08 -3.41
CA ASN A 736 -35.13 17.03 -4.74
C ASN A 736 -36.05 15.82 -4.96
N ILE A 737 -35.91 14.76 -4.14
CA ILE A 737 -36.65 13.49 -4.32
C ILE A 737 -37.67 13.21 -3.22
N ASN A 738 -37.61 13.93 -2.10
CA ASN A 738 -38.47 13.63 -0.93
C ASN A 738 -39.98 13.72 -1.22
N ASP A 739 -40.40 14.59 -2.14
CA ASP A 739 -41.80 14.73 -2.56
C ASP A 739 -42.30 13.58 -3.46
N GLU A 740 -41.39 12.78 -4.04
CA GLU A 740 -41.71 11.69 -4.96
C GLU A 740 -41.99 10.36 -4.25
N PHE A 741 -41.60 10.20 -2.97
CA PHE A 741 -41.82 8.95 -2.24
C PHE A 741 -43.30 8.56 -2.15
N LYS A 742 -44.21 9.52 -1.91
CA LYS A 742 -45.69 9.30 -1.88
C LYS A 742 -46.26 8.68 -3.15
N ASP A 743 -45.55 8.89 -4.25
CA ASP A 743 -45.92 8.55 -5.60
C ASP A 743 -45.23 7.24 -6.07
N THR A 744 -44.25 6.76 -5.32
CA THR A 744 -43.42 5.62 -5.68
C THR A 744 -44.10 4.28 -5.37
N ASP A 745 -44.03 3.34 -6.32
CA ASP A 745 -44.69 2.03 -6.17
C ASP A 745 -43.89 1.10 -5.27
N VAL A 746 -42.55 1.11 -5.39
CA VAL A 746 -41.64 0.32 -4.54
C VAL A 746 -40.37 1.10 -4.21
N VAL A 747 -39.96 1.07 -2.94
CA VAL A 747 -38.67 1.60 -2.49
C VAL A 747 -37.79 0.45 -2.03
N VAL A 748 -36.55 0.38 -2.51
CA VAL A 748 -35.56 -0.60 -2.03
C VAL A 748 -34.50 0.12 -1.21
N VAL A 749 -34.50 -0.13 0.09
CA VAL A 749 -33.55 0.42 1.06
C VAL A 749 -32.40 -0.57 1.26
N ILE A 750 -31.16 -0.09 1.15
CA ILE A 750 -29.98 -0.96 1.15
C ILE A 750 -29.01 -0.52 2.23
N GLY A 751 -29.11 -1.11 3.41
CA GLY A 751 -28.18 -0.82 4.50
C GLY A 751 -28.29 0.61 5.04
N ALA A 752 -29.48 1.21 5.02
CA ALA A 752 -29.77 2.53 5.57
C ALA A 752 -30.76 2.41 6.75
N ASN A 753 -30.52 3.16 7.82
CA ASN A 753 -31.37 3.18 9.00
C ASN A 753 -31.68 4.63 9.44
N ASP A 754 -30.71 5.34 10.03
CA ASP A 754 -30.96 6.66 10.62
C ASP A 754 -31.43 7.72 9.61
N VAL A 755 -30.88 7.69 8.40
CA VAL A 755 -31.16 8.65 7.30
C VAL A 755 -32.58 8.58 6.73
N LEU A 756 -33.36 7.59 7.16
CA LEU A 756 -34.74 7.35 6.74
C LEU A 756 -35.66 7.09 7.93
N ASN A 757 -35.17 7.30 9.16
CA ASN A 757 -35.90 6.97 10.39
C ASN A 757 -36.98 8.06 10.67
N PRO A 758 -38.28 7.72 10.63
CA PRO A 758 -39.35 8.70 10.88
C PRO A 758 -39.32 9.32 12.27
N ALA A 759 -38.69 8.67 13.25
CA ALA A 759 -38.50 9.22 14.60
C ALA A 759 -37.77 10.58 14.59
N ALA A 760 -37.01 10.89 13.54
CA ALA A 760 -36.42 12.21 13.34
C ALA A 760 -37.45 13.35 13.25
N ARG A 761 -38.69 13.07 12.81
CA ARG A 761 -39.77 14.07 12.72
C ARG A 761 -40.66 14.07 13.97
N ASP A 762 -40.87 12.89 14.55
CA ASP A 762 -41.98 12.66 15.50
C ASP A 762 -41.53 12.42 16.95
N ALA A 763 -40.26 12.07 17.21
CA ALA A 763 -39.78 11.68 18.54
C ALA A 763 -38.89 12.76 19.19
N GLU A 764 -39.54 13.73 19.86
CA GLU A 764 -38.87 14.79 20.63
C GLU A 764 -37.89 14.23 21.68
N GLY A 765 -36.68 14.78 21.72
CA GLY A 765 -35.63 14.39 22.68
C GLY A 765 -34.71 13.26 22.23
N THR A 766 -34.92 12.69 21.04
CA THR A 766 -33.98 11.73 20.44
C THR A 766 -32.82 12.45 19.73
N PRO A 767 -31.62 11.84 19.61
CA PRO A 767 -30.47 12.45 18.92
C PRO A 767 -30.71 12.82 17.44
N ILE A 768 -31.72 12.22 16.81
CA ILE A 768 -32.09 12.48 15.40
C ILE A 768 -33.30 13.41 15.27
N TYR A 769 -33.89 13.88 16.37
CA TYR A 769 -35.03 14.79 16.31
C TYR A 769 -34.64 16.11 15.61
N GLY A 770 -35.37 16.47 14.55
CA GLY A 770 -35.08 17.62 13.70
C GLY A 770 -34.04 17.35 12.60
N MET A 771 -33.50 16.13 12.51
CA MET A 771 -32.63 15.73 11.39
C MET A 771 -33.47 15.58 10.11
N PRO A 772 -33.09 16.22 8.99
CA PRO A 772 -33.68 15.91 7.70
C PRO A 772 -33.48 14.43 7.38
N VAL A 773 -34.52 13.75 6.90
CA VAL A 773 -34.49 12.33 6.54
C VAL A 773 -35.19 12.10 5.20
N LEU A 774 -34.88 10.99 4.54
CA LEU A 774 -35.62 10.53 3.37
C LEU A 774 -37.02 10.06 3.79
N ASN A 775 -38.07 10.56 3.12
CA ASN A 775 -39.48 10.26 3.42
C ASN A 775 -39.92 8.86 2.92
N VAL A 776 -39.08 7.85 3.13
CA VAL A 776 -39.32 6.46 2.68
C VAL A 776 -40.63 5.91 3.21
N ASP A 777 -41.03 6.34 4.40
CA ASP A 777 -42.28 5.94 5.05
C ASP A 777 -43.55 6.31 4.26
N GLN A 778 -43.46 7.24 3.31
CA GLN A 778 -44.59 7.66 2.48
C GLN A 778 -44.81 6.76 1.25
N ALA A 779 -43.88 5.85 0.94
CA ALA A 779 -44.00 4.97 -0.23
C ALA A 779 -45.06 3.88 -0.05
N LYS A 780 -45.59 3.38 -1.18
CA LYS A 780 -46.63 2.34 -1.20
C LYS A 780 -46.13 1.01 -0.68
N HIS A 781 -44.93 0.59 -1.11
CA HIS A 781 -44.24 -0.59 -0.62
C HIS A 781 -42.76 -0.32 -0.41
N ILE A 782 -42.19 -0.88 0.65
CA ILE A 782 -40.81 -0.65 1.05
C ILE A 782 -40.15 -2.02 1.28
N ILE A 783 -39.01 -2.26 0.64
CA ILE A 783 -38.19 -3.45 0.84
C ILE A 783 -36.92 -2.99 1.53
N ILE A 784 -36.62 -3.53 2.71
CA ILE A 784 -35.45 -3.13 3.50
C ILE A 784 -34.46 -4.27 3.57
N CYS A 785 -33.32 -4.07 2.92
CA CYS A 785 -32.15 -4.97 2.93
C CYS A 785 -31.15 -4.48 3.98
N ASN A 786 -31.39 -4.82 5.25
CA ASN A 786 -30.53 -4.44 6.37
C ASN A 786 -29.97 -5.69 7.06
N PHE A 787 -28.82 -5.57 7.72
CA PHE A 787 -28.19 -6.72 8.37
C PHE A 787 -29.02 -7.28 9.53
N ASP A 788 -29.60 -6.39 10.34
CA ASP A 788 -30.45 -6.73 11.48
C ASP A 788 -31.53 -5.63 11.70
N LEU A 789 -32.30 -5.78 12.78
CA LEU A 789 -33.31 -4.81 13.23
C LEU A 789 -32.77 -3.84 14.28
N LYS A 790 -31.46 -3.87 14.58
CA LYS A 790 -30.89 -3.02 15.63
C LYS A 790 -30.97 -1.55 15.18
N PRO A 791 -31.04 -0.61 16.14
CA PRO A 791 -30.94 0.81 15.84
C PRO A 791 -29.68 1.14 15.04
N GLY A 792 -29.75 2.19 14.24
CA GLY A 792 -28.58 2.73 13.54
C GLY A 792 -27.58 3.38 14.49
N TYR A 793 -26.65 4.16 13.92
CA TYR A 793 -25.61 4.86 14.67
C TYR A 793 -26.18 5.80 15.74
N ALA A 794 -27.38 6.35 15.52
CA ALA A 794 -28.06 7.20 16.49
C ALA A 794 -28.61 6.46 17.73
N GLY A 795 -28.66 5.13 17.72
CA GLY A 795 -29.22 4.34 18.83
C GLY A 795 -30.75 4.47 18.97
N VAL A 796 -31.43 5.01 17.97
CA VAL A 796 -32.89 5.22 17.99
C VAL A 796 -33.60 4.10 17.20
N PRO A 797 -34.55 3.37 17.80
CA PRO A 797 -35.37 2.39 17.08
C PRO A 797 -36.04 3.01 15.85
N ASN A 798 -36.23 2.24 14.78
CA ASN A 798 -36.81 2.74 13.54
C ASN A 798 -38.28 2.30 13.41
N PRO A 799 -39.26 3.22 13.52
CA PRO A 799 -40.67 2.90 13.39
C PRO A 799 -41.07 2.23 12.06
N LEU A 800 -40.26 2.37 11.00
CA LEU A 800 -40.50 1.68 9.74
C LEU A 800 -40.55 0.16 9.90
N TYR A 801 -39.78 -0.41 10.82
CA TYR A 801 -39.71 -1.87 10.98
C TYR A 801 -41.01 -2.45 11.58
N GLU A 802 -41.87 -1.61 12.13
CA GLU A 802 -43.16 -2.01 12.70
C GLU A 802 -44.31 -1.97 11.68
N MET A 803 -44.10 -1.36 10.50
CA MET A 803 -45.13 -1.16 9.45
C MET A 803 -45.30 -2.40 8.54
N LYS A 804 -45.71 -3.53 9.13
CA LYS A 804 -45.79 -4.85 8.47
C LYS A 804 -46.74 -4.93 7.26
N ASP A 805 -47.65 -3.98 7.12
CA ASP A 805 -48.62 -3.89 6.02
C ASP A 805 -48.01 -3.38 4.70
N LYS A 806 -46.87 -2.67 4.76
CA LYS A 806 -46.20 -2.09 3.59
C LYS A 806 -44.69 -2.37 3.52
N VAL A 807 -44.09 -2.88 4.59
CA VAL A 807 -42.64 -3.13 4.68
C VAL A 807 -42.34 -4.62 4.58
N THR A 808 -41.48 -4.98 3.63
CA THR A 808 -40.85 -6.31 3.50
C THR A 808 -39.42 -6.22 4.03
N MET A 809 -39.08 -7.02 5.03
CA MET A 809 -37.74 -7.07 5.60
C MET A 809 -36.92 -8.20 5.00
N MET A 810 -35.72 -7.89 4.51
CA MET A 810 -34.73 -8.87 4.07
C MET A 810 -33.49 -8.70 4.95
N LEU A 811 -33.39 -9.54 5.97
CA LEU A 811 -32.31 -9.46 6.96
C LEU A 811 -31.07 -10.23 6.51
N GLY A 812 -29.89 -9.67 6.78
CA GLY A 812 -28.59 -10.29 6.50
C GLY A 812 -27.69 -9.47 5.58
N ASP A 813 -26.72 -10.11 4.95
CA ASP A 813 -25.78 -9.44 4.07
C ASP A 813 -26.52 -8.80 2.86
N ALA A 814 -26.37 -7.49 2.70
CA ALA A 814 -27.08 -6.72 1.68
C ALA A 814 -26.80 -7.23 0.25
N LYS A 815 -25.61 -7.77 -0.02
CA LYS A 815 -25.25 -8.34 -1.33
C LYS A 815 -26.07 -9.59 -1.62
N VAL A 816 -26.31 -10.42 -0.60
CA VAL A 816 -27.16 -11.63 -0.72
C VAL A 816 -28.61 -11.23 -0.95
N SER A 817 -29.16 -10.31 -0.15
CA SER A 817 -30.54 -9.83 -0.31
C SER A 817 -30.79 -9.21 -1.69
N LEU A 818 -29.84 -8.42 -2.20
CA LEU A 818 -29.94 -7.84 -3.54
C LEU A 818 -29.86 -8.89 -4.65
N THR A 819 -29.04 -9.92 -4.47
CA THR A 819 -28.96 -11.03 -5.42
C THR A 819 -30.27 -11.83 -5.46
N GLU A 820 -30.90 -12.04 -4.30
CA GLU A 820 -32.22 -12.68 -4.21
C GLU A 820 -33.31 -11.84 -4.89
N LEU A 821 -33.32 -10.52 -4.66
CA LEU A 821 -34.23 -9.61 -5.34
C LEU A 821 -34.03 -9.61 -6.86
N HIS A 822 -32.79 -9.63 -7.33
CA HIS A 822 -32.48 -9.75 -8.76
C HIS A 822 -33.02 -11.06 -9.34
N ASN A 823 -32.81 -12.18 -8.63
CA ASN A 823 -33.29 -13.49 -9.06
C ASN A 823 -34.82 -13.55 -9.16
N SER A 824 -35.55 -12.75 -8.37
CA SER A 824 -37.01 -12.64 -8.47
C SER A 824 -37.51 -12.05 -9.79
N PHE A 825 -36.67 -11.32 -10.55
CA PHE A 825 -37.04 -10.81 -11.88
C PHE A 825 -36.92 -11.85 -12.99
N ASN A 826 -35.99 -12.81 -12.82
CA ASN A 826 -35.80 -13.96 -13.70
C ASN A 826 -36.87 -15.04 -13.42
#